data_AF-A0A4Q4X3T4-F1
#
_entry.id   AF-A0A4Q4X3T4-F1
#
_cell.length_a   1.000
_cell.length_b   1.000
_cell.length_c   1.000
_cell.angle_alpha   90.00
_cell.angle_beta   90.00
_cell.angle_gamma   90.00
#
_symmetry.space_group_name_H-M   'P 1'
#
loop_
_entity.id
_entity.type
_entity.pdbx_description
1 polymer ?
#
loop_
_entity_poly.entity_id
_entity_poly.type
_entity_poly.pdbx_seq_one_letter_code
_entity_poly.pdbx_strand_id
1 'polypeptide(L)'
;MVPRLPEEAFIALLRSVYRNARHCDRARLTPRTPRLSALDCRTLRRYVSTSVGDDDGGGGASSRGKTGTKEIAVLGGGITGLTTAHYLARYAPDAHVTLYEASDRLGGWIDAARVSAGNGRDGEVLLQRGPRMLRSGSSSNRYDDLVLYDVIASLNLQSAMRHPSGTSDSRYIFYPDHLVKLPSGEPTLGGILETVRSFLREPLWDGCLGAALSFRRKNDVSGLTVISDKFAALQNARRKGNDDYMLERLERRLARDESVAAFLGRVLEDERPVRNIVSGMLHGIYGGDAHRVSAKHTVFDRLWYQFASPRPRGQVWMPRKDWFLLYELMDGRGAASANADEIVRLAERALGWKLLAFDDGLVTLVRALVEDLERQGNVTIKTPKTGDQPAKYDHVISTLFSKHLAQIAQPANSLPSLAETHAVTIMVVNLWYPGQDLLANNHGFGYLVPTATPNNDEGALGVLFDSDLATDPARSPPGTKLTVMLGGHHWDGYRYLPNGDTGIAMAMSVVRKHLGIEPGTTANEVHARAKLCRDCLPQHFVGHRARMAAAHDELRAAFGGRLSVAGPSYTTIGVVPAMRAGWEAATRVARPRSAALWFANAHKDPDAEWRAWCISTLLEGEGETEGGKQQQQREEEPVGHTGLEEFAVHEAAAMMPVWKKDLYFRTWTRPERRFTDSEGRRIEREQEQDDEEEEEEQEPETDGVQKVRVDRKSFRVQPPGSGDVLHKDST
;
A
#
# COMPACT_ATOMS: atom_id res chain seq x y z
N MET A 1 6.86 -22.11 -16.38
CA MET A 1 8.34 -22.23 -16.50
C MET A 1 8.90 -22.38 -15.09
N VAL A 2 9.60 -23.47 -14.77
CA VAL A 2 10.03 -23.80 -13.39
C VAL A 2 11.09 -22.80 -12.89
N PRO A 3 10.98 -22.20 -11.69
CA PRO A 3 12.04 -21.35 -11.16
C PRO A 3 13.26 -22.23 -10.85
N ARG A 4 14.38 -21.93 -11.52
CA ARG A 4 15.67 -22.58 -11.30
C ARG A 4 16.42 -21.70 -10.30
N LEU A 5 16.80 -22.29 -9.16
CA LEU A 5 17.54 -21.73 -8.01
C LEU A 5 16.65 -21.27 -6.83
N PRO A 6 16.78 -21.88 -5.62
CA PRO A 6 16.06 -21.44 -4.42
C PRO A 6 16.26 -19.96 -4.06
N GLU A 7 17.38 -19.36 -4.43
CA GLU A 7 17.73 -17.96 -4.18
C GLU A 7 16.80 -16.98 -4.91
N GLU A 8 16.33 -17.34 -6.12
CA GLU A 8 15.26 -16.61 -6.80
C GLU A 8 13.95 -16.65 -6.01
N ALA A 9 13.73 -17.68 -5.19
CA ALA A 9 12.54 -17.78 -4.34
C ALA A 9 12.60 -16.84 -3.14
N PHE A 10 13.78 -16.53 -2.59
CA PHE A 10 13.93 -15.50 -1.54
C PHE A 10 13.75 -14.08 -2.11
N ILE A 11 14.31 -13.81 -3.29
CA ILE A 11 14.04 -12.55 -3.99
C ILE A 11 12.59 -12.48 -4.44
N ALA A 12 12.00 -13.58 -4.90
CA ALA A 12 10.57 -13.66 -5.19
C ALA A 12 9.73 -13.49 -3.91
N LEU A 13 10.21 -13.92 -2.75
CA LEU A 13 9.60 -13.65 -1.45
C LEU A 13 9.62 -12.16 -1.14
N LEU A 14 10.79 -11.51 -1.16
CA LEU A 14 10.90 -10.06 -0.95
C LEU A 14 10.10 -9.28 -2.00
N ARG A 15 10.17 -9.72 -3.25
CA ARG A 15 9.34 -9.20 -4.33
C ARG A 15 7.88 -9.54 -4.16
N SER A 16 7.45 -10.58 -3.46
CA SER A 16 6.03 -10.89 -3.21
C SER A 16 5.46 -10.01 -2.11
N VAL A 17 6.27 -9.71 -1.10
CA VAL A 17 5.98 -8.70 -0.06
C VAL A 17 5.78 -7.33 -0.72
N TYR A 18 6.62 -6.98 -1.71
CA TYR A 18 6.56 -5.71 -2.44
C TYR A 18 5.58 -5.66 -3.62
N ARG A 19 5.55 -6.72 -4.43
CA ARG A 19 4.65 -6.99 -5.57
C ARG A 19 3.59 -7.94 -5.05
N ASN A 20 2.70 -7.41 -4.24
CA ASN A 20 1.54 -8.14 -3.78
C ASN A 20 0.47 -8.33 -4.89
N ALA A 21 0.93 -8.47 -6.14
CA ALA A 21 0.40 -9.25 -7.24
C ALA A 21 1.50 -9.41 -8.31
N ARG A 22 1.90 -10.63 -8.68
CA ARG A 22 2.33 -10.89 -10.06
C ARG A 22 1.85 -12.23 -10.58
N HIS A 23 1.26 -12.15 -11.76
CA HIS A 23 1.20 -13.19 -12.77
C HIS A 23 2.58 -13.80 -13.04
N CYS A 24 2.62 -15.12 -13.17
CA CYS A 24 3.01 -15.85 -14.39
C CYS A 24 2.88 -17.35 -14.13
N ASP A 25 1.87 -17.98 -14.72
CA ASP A 25 2.08 -19.19 -15.51
C ASP A 25 0.96 -19.23 -16.54
N ARG A 26 1.35 -19.30 -17.82
CA ARG A 26 0.51 -19.79 -18.92
C ARG A 26 0.08 -21.21 -18.51
N ALA A 27 -1.15 -21.35 -18.05
CA ALA A 27 -1.83 -22.63 -17.99
C ALA A 27 -3.21 -22.39 -18.61
N ARG A 28 -3.43 -22.99 -19.78
CA ARG A 28 -4.72 -23.03 -20.45
C ARG A 28 -5.76 -23.49 -19.44
N LEU A 29 -6.73 -22.64 -19.13
CA LEU A 29 -7.88 -22.99 -18.29
C LEU A 29 -9.13 -22.60 -19.06
N THR A 30 -9.85 -23.60 -19.52
CA THR A 30 -11.15 -23.47 -20.19
C THR A 30 -12.20 -22.93 -19.21
N PRO A 31 -13.04 -21.97 -19.61
CA PRO A 31 -14.10 -21.47 -18.75
C PRO A 31 -15.33 -22.38 -18.85
N ARG A 32 -15.83 -22.86 -17.69
CA ARG A 32 -17.27 -23.12 -17.52
C ARG A 32 -17.89 -21.90 -16.85
N THR A 33 -18.67 -21.15 -17.61
CA THR A 33 -19.51 -20.05 -17.14
C THR A 33 -20.85 -20.60 -16.66
N PRO A 34 -21.37 -20.17 -15.48
CA PRO A 34 -22.80 -20.13 -15.27
C PRO A 34 -23.35 -18.84 -15.88
N ARG A 35 -24.37 -18.96 -16.73
CA ARG A 35 -25.12 -17.81 -17.27
C ARG A 35 -26.09 -17.30 -16.20
N LEU A 36 -25.88 -16.09 -15.70
CA LEU A 36 -26.93 -15.35 -14.98
C LEU A 36 -27.94 -14.84 -16.02
N SER A 37 -29.21 -15.18 -15.84
CA SER A 37 -30.28 -14.87 -16.79
C SER A 37 -30.83 -13.46 -16.59
N ALA A 38 -31.26 -12.82 -17.68
CA ALA A 38 -31.70 -11.42 -17.75
C ALA A 38 -33.00 -11.07 -16.98
N LEU A 39 -33.50 -11.96 -16.10
CA LEU A 39 -34.73 -11.72 -15.34
C LEU A 39 -34.52 -10.84 -14.08
N ASP A 40 -33.31 -10.74 -13.52
CA ASP A 40 -33.07 -10.02 -12.26
C ASP A 40 -33.05 -8.49 -12.39
N CYS A 41 -32.89 -7.94 -13.60
CA CYS A 41 -32.86 -6.49 -13.81
C CYS A 41 -34.25 -5.83 -13.80
N ARG A 42 -35.36 -6.59 -13.90
CA ARG A 42 -36.72 -6.00 -13.94
C ARG A 42 -37.30 -5.72 -12.55
N THR A 43 -36.85 -6.43 -11.52
CA THR A 43 -37.37 -6.26 -10.14
C THR A 43 -36.82 -4.99 -9.47
N LEU A 44 -35.59 -4.58 -9.81
CA LEU A 44 -34.98 -3.33 -9.33
C LEU A 44 -35.63 -2.04 -9.89
N ARG A 45 -36.35 -2.12 -11.02
CA ARG A 45 -36.99 -0.94 -11.63
C ARG A 45 -38.30 -0.53 -10.96
N ARG A 46 -38.95 -1.42 -10.20
CA ARG A 46 -40.24 -1.12 -9.53
C ARG A 46 -40.08 -0.41 -8.19
N TYR A 47 -38.94 -0.55 -7.51
CA TYR A 47 -38.71 0.04 -6.18
C TYR A 47 -38.22 1.49 -6.19
N VAL A 48 -37.82 2.04 -7.35
CA VAL A 48 -37.36 3.44 -7.49
C VAL A 48 -38.51 4.38 -7.91
N SER A 49 -39.72 3.85 -8.16
CA SER A 49 -40.85 4.62 -8.72
C SER A 49 -42.04 4.83 -7.76
N THR A 50 -41.95 4.44 -6.48
CA THR A 50 -43.07 4.63 -5.53
C THR A 50 -42.56 5.24 -4.22
N SER A 51 -42.26 6.52 -4.25
CA SER A 51 -42.19 7.36 -3.04
C SER A 51 -42.63 8.80 -3.33
N VAL A 52 -43.67 8.95 -4.15
CA VAL A 52 -44.49 10.16 -4.22
C VAL A 52 -45.93 9.71 -4.05
N GLY A 53 -46.44 9.88 -2.84
CA GLY A 53 -47.81 9.64 -2.46
C GLY A 53 -48.12 10.61 -1.33
N ASP A 54 -49.02 11.56 -1.63
CA ASP A 54 -49.61 12.49 -0.69
C ASP A 54 -50.25 11.75 0.49
N ASP A 55 -50.01 12.21 1.71
CA ASP A 55 -50.87 11.89 2.85
C ASP A 55 -51.02 13.14 3.74
N ASP A 56 -52.27 13.60 3.80
CA ASP A 56 -52.80 14.68 4.62
C ASP A 56 -52.87 14.30 6.12
N GLY A 57 -52.62 15.29 6.98
CA GLY A 57 -53.35 15.44 8.26
C GLY A 57 -52.90 14.59 9.46
N GLY A 58 -52.07 15.18 10.33
CA GLY A 58 -51.86 14.67 11.69
C GLY A 58 -50.93 15.53 12.53
N GLY A 59 -51.47 16.55 13.20
CA GLY A 59 -50.72 17.51 14.01
C GLY A 59 -49.97 16.89 15.19
N GLY A 60 -48.64 16.95 15.12
CA GLY A 60 -47.73 16.82 16.27
C GLY A 60 -46.65 17.87 16.12
N ALA A 61 -46.64 18.86 17.00
CA ALA A 61 -45.69 19.97 16.97
C ALA A 61 -44.26 19.46 17.18
N SER A 62 -43.58 19.13 16.08
CA SER A 62 -42.13 18.98 16.05
C SER A 62 -41.51 20.36 16.21
N SER A 63 -40.88 20.57 17.36
CA SER A 63 -40.00 21.70 17.59
C SER A 63 -38.89 21.68 16.53
N ARG A 64 -39.07 22.43 15.44
CA ARG A 64 -37.98 22.82 14.53
C ARG A 64 -36.95 23.62 15.33
N GLY A 65 -36.01 22.92 15.94
CA GLY A 65 -34.77 23.52 16.42
C GLY A 65 -34.07 24.16 15.23
N LYS A 66 -33.68 25.43 15.38
CA LYS A 66 -32.87 26.17 14.40
C LYS A 66 -31.62 25.35 14.08
N THR A 67 -31.55 24.73 12.90
CA THR A 67 -30.34 24.00 12.47
C THR A 67 -29.32 25.02 11.97
N GLY A 68 -28.41 25.44 12.85
CA GLY A 68 -27.21 26.18 12.43
C GLY A 68 -26.32 25.32 11.54
N THR A 69 -25.51 25.95 10.69
CA THR A 69 -24.45 25.32 9.90
C THR A 69 -23.56 24.49 10.83
N LYS A 70 -23.28 23.22 10.46
CA LYS A 70 -22.43 22.34 11.25
C LYS A 70 -20.98 22.83 11.19
N GLU A 71 -20.34 23.03 12.33
CA GLU A 71 -18.95 23.52 12.42
C GLU A 71 -18.00 22.33 12.65
N ILE A 72 -17.05 22.11 11.73
CA ILE A 72 -16.08 21.02 11.80
C ILE A 72 -14.66 21.59 11.82
N ALA A 73 -13.86 21.19 12.83
CA ALA A 73 -12.43 21.53 12.86
C ALA A 73 -11.58 20.36 12.39
N VAL A 74 -10.54 20.64 11.60
CA VAL A 74 -9.47 19.70 11.25
C VAL A 74 -8.17 20.24 11.85
N LEU A 75 -7.51 19.44 12.69
CA LEU A 75 -6.24 19.81 13.32
C LEU A 75 -5.08 19.18 12.57
N GLY A 76 -4.15 20.01 12.09
CA GLY A 76 -2.97 19.60 11.34
C GLY A 76 -3.14 19.81 9.84
N GLY A 77 -2.31 20.66 9.26
CA GLY A 77 -2.25 21.00 7.84
C GLY A 77 -1.34 20.10 7.00
N GLY A 78 -1.05 18.88 7.49
CA GLY A 78 -0.34 17.86 6.73
C GLY A 78 -1.19 17.25 5.61
N ILE A 79 -0.62 16.33 4.83
CA ILE A 79 -1.36 15.71 3.72
C ILE A 79 -2.66 15.03 4.16
N THR A 80 -2.69 14.37 5.33
CA THR A 80 -3.92 13.80 5.90
C THR A 80 -4.98 14.86 6.17
N GLY A 81 -4.62 15.99 6.79
CA GLY A 81 -5.56 17.06 7.10
C GLY A 81 -6.04 17.82 5.87
N LEU A 82 -5.15 18.08 4.91
CA LEU A 82 -5.50 18.67 3.61
C LEU A 82 -6.48 17.77 2.85
N THR A 83 -6.22 16.46 2.77
CA THR A 83 -7.14 15.50 2.14
C THR A 83 -8.46 15.40 2.92
N THR A 84 -8.43 15.42 4.25
CA THR A 84 -9.65 15.42 5.09
C THR A 84 -10.52 16.64 4.76
N ALA A 85 -9.94 17.84 4.77
CA ALA A 85 -10.65 19.08 4.44
C ALA A 85 -11.17 19.07 3.00
N HIS A 86 -10.39 18.56 2.04
CA HIS A 86 -10.76 18.47 0.63
C HIS A 86 -12.04 17.67 0.43
N TYR A 87 -12.17 16.53 1.12
CA TYR A 87 -13.37 15.71 1.06
C TYR A 87 -14.52 16.25 1.92
N LEU A 88 -14.26 16.82 3.10
CA LEU A 88 -15.31 17.44 3.92
C LEU A 88 -15.99 18.59 3.17
N ALA A 89 -15.22 19.46 2.51
CA ALA A 89 -15.75 20.58 1.74
C ALA A 89 -16.77 20.14 0.68
N ARG A 90 -16.56 18.95 0.09
CA ARG A 90 -17.39 18.37 -0.97
C ARG A 90 -18.54 17.50 -0.44
N TYR A 91 -18.27 16.68 0.58
CA TYR A 91 -19.23 15.68 1.08
C TYR A 91 -20.16 16.27 2.15
N ALA A 92 -19.80 17.38 2.78
CA ALA A 92 -20.62 18.11 3.74
C ALA A 92 -20.73 19.59 3.33
N PRO A 93 -21.38 19.91 2.19
CA PRO A 93 -21.47 21.28 1.68
C PRO A 93 -22.21 22.23 2.65
N ASP A 94 -23.11 21.70 3.48
CA ASP A 94 -23.85 22.45 4.52
C ASP A 94 -23.07 22.60 5.84
N ALA A 95 -21.83 22.11 5.90
CA ALA A 95 -20.94 22.27 7.04
C ALA A 95 -19.84 23.28 6.71
N HIS A 96 -19.43 24.06 7.70
CA HIS A 96 -18.26 24.92 7.63
C HIS A 96 -17.05 24.18 8.22
N VAL A 97 -15.94 24.16 7.47
CA VAL A 97 -14.72 23.43 7.81
C VAL A 97 -13.63 24.43 8.16
N THR A 98 -13.08 24.35 9.37
CA THR A 98 -11.89 25.11 9.76
C THR A 98 -10.67 24.20 9.85
N LEU A 99 -9.67 24.42 9.00
CA LEU A 99 -8.39 23.73 9.04
C LEU A 99 -7.36 24.54 9.84
N TYR A 100 -6.83 23.96 10.92
CA TYR A 100 -5.79 24.56 11.75
C TYR A 100 -4.43 23.95 11.45
N GLU A 101 -3.43 24.80 11.20
CA GLU A 101 -2.02 24.41 11.07
C GLU A 101 -1.16 25.19 12.06
N ALA A 102 -0.24 24.49 12.74
CA ALA A 102 0.59 25.07 13.80
C ALA A 102 1.84 25.78 13.27
N SER A 103 2.27 25.48 12.04
CA SER A 103 3.36 26.19 11.37
C SER A 103 2.83 27.26 10.41
N ASP A 104 3.75 28.03 9.82
CA ASP A 104 3.42 29.06 8.83
C ASP A 104 3.21 28.51 7.41
N ARG A 105 3.24 27.18 7.23
CA ARG A 105 3.06 26.49 5.95
C ARG A 105 2.26 25.19 6.07
N LEU A 106 1.47 24.92 5.04
CA LEU A 106 0.75 23.65 4.89
C LEU A 106 1.65 22.58 4.22
N GLY A 107 1.25 21.32 4.31
CA GLY A 107 1.91 20.17 3.68
C GLY A 107 2.67 19.25 4.63
N GLY A 108 2.82 19.61 5.92
CA GLY A 108 3.47 18.76 6.93
C GLY A 108 4.91 18.39 6.52
N TRP A 109 5.23 17.10 6.43
CA TRP A 109 6.56 16.63 6.03
C TRP A 109 6.90 16.78 4.54
N ILE A 110 5.91 17.03 3.67
CA ILE A 110 6.14 17.27 2.24
C ILE A 110 6.71 18.67 2.06
N ASP A 111 7.97 18.75 1.64
CA ASP A 111 8.72 19.99 1.70
C ASP A 111 9.94 19.95 0.77
N ALA A 112 10.21 21.06 0.10
CA ALA A 112 11.34 21.23 -0.80
C ALA A 112 11.98 22.60 -0.60
N ALA A 113 13.27 22.70 -0.91
CA ALA A 113 14.03 23.93 -0.94
C ALA A 113 14.78 24.04 -2.28
N ARG A 114 15.02 25.26 -2.76
CA ARG A 114 15.92 25.50 -3.90
C ARG A 114 17.23 26.09 -3.39
N VAL A 115 18.34 25.69 -3.98
CA VAL A 115 19.67 26.24 -3.69
C VAL A 115 20.28 26.74 -4.99
N SER A 116 20.84 27.95 -4.97
CA SER A 116 21.54 28.50 -6.13
C SER A 116 22.82 27.72 -6.41
N ALA A 117 22.99 27.37 -7.67
CA ALA A 117 24.09 26.66 -8.30
C ALA A 117 25.15 27.60 -8.90
N GLY A 118 25.12 28.88 -8.54
CA GLY A 118 25.91 29.93 -9.20
C GLY A 118 25.07 30.77 -10.18
N ASN A 119 25.76 31.67 -10.89
CA ASN A 119 25.27 32.93 -11.47
C ASN A 119 24.01 32.84 -12.37
N GLY A 120 22.80 32.83 -11.79
CA GLY A 120 21.54 33.11 -12.50
C GLY A 120 20.33 32.27 -12.08
N ARG A 121 19.14 32.68 -12.53
CA ARG A 121 17.85 31.97 -12.30
C ARG A 121 17.79 30.57 -12.96
N ASP A 122 18.68 30.29 -13.89
CA ASP A 122 18.80 28.99 -14.58
C ASP A 122 19.74 27.99 -13.85
N GLY A 123 20.33 28.40 -12.73
CA GLY A 123 21.16 27.56 -11.89
C GLY A 123 20.55 27.38 -10.51
N GLU A 124 19.39 26.73 -10.37
CA GLU A 124 18.87 26.36 -9.05
C GLU A 124 18.62 24.86 -8.95
N VAL A 125 19.11 24.24 -7.88
CA VAL A 125 18.90 22.81 -7.62
C VAL A 125 17.75 22.65 -6.63
N LEU A 126 16.75 21.86 -7.03
CA LEU A 126 15.65 21.47 -6.16
C LEU A 126 16.11 20.39 -5.17
N LEU A 127 16.06 20.67 -3.89
CA LEU A 127 16.37 19.76 -2.80
C LEU A 127 15.09 19.38 -2.05
N GLN A 128 14.72 18.11 -2.13
CA GLN A 128 13.55 17.59 -1.42
C GLN A 128 13.95 17.26 0.01
N ARG A 129 13.22 17.78 0.99
CA ARG A 129 13.53 17.67 2.42
C ARG A 129 12.59 16.68 3.16
N GLY A 130 11.86 15.87 2.40
CA GLY A 130 10.90 14.89 2.88
C GLY A 130 10.52 13.89 1.77
N PRO A 131 9.24 13.44 1.75
CA PRO A 131 8.73 12.59 0.66
C PRO A 131 8.78 13.32 -0.69
N ARG A 132 9.22 12.61 -1.74
CA ARG A 132 9.48 13.19 -3.07
C ARG A 132 8.77 12.49 -4.22
N MET A 133 8.51 11.20 -4.05
CA MET A 133 7.94 10.32 -5.06
C MET A 133 7.03 9.32 -4.37
N LEU A 134 6.04 8.86 -5.11
CA LEU A 134 5.11 7.82 -4.71
C LEU A 134 5.43 6.56 -5.51
N ARG A 135 5.06 5.41 -4.97
CA ARG A 135 5.04 4.18 -5.77
C ARG A 135 3.79 4.23 -6.65
N SER A 136 3.89 3.78 -7.89
CA SER A 136 2.71 3.54 -8.72
C SER A 136 2.20 2.11 -8.54
N GLY A 137 0.88 1.97 -8.42
CA GLY A 137 0.15 0.73 -8.13
C GLY A 137 0.08 -0.30 -9.25
N SER A 138 0.81 -0.13 -10.36
CA SER A 138 0.74 -1.03 -11.52
C SER A 138 0.97 -2.52 -11.22
N SER A 139 1.54 -2.85 -10.05
CA SER A 139 1.78 -4.23 -9.59
C SER A 139 1.43 -4.48 -8.11
N SER A 140 0.63 -3.60 -7.49
CA SER A 140 0.18 -3.79 -6.10
C SER A 140 -1.32 -3.55 -5.95
N ASN A 141 -2.03 -4.48 -5.34
CA ASN A 141 -3.47 -4.33 -4.99
C ASN A 141 -3.66 -3.38 -3.80
N ARG A 142 -3.03 -2.20 -3.80
CA ARG A 142 -3.21 -1.19 -2.76
C ARG A 142 -4.31 -0.25 -3.23
N TYR A 143 -5.48 -0.40 -2.66
CA TYR A 143 -6.66 0.40 -2.99
C TYR A 143 -6.51 1.85 -2.54
N ASP A 144 -5.55 2.15 -1.66
CA ASP A 144 -5.19 3.51 -1.25
C ASP A 144 -4.89 4.42 -2.45
N ASP A 145 -4.34 3.86 -3.53
CA ASP A 145 -4.02 4.59 -4.76
C ASP A 145 -5.28 5.17 -5.43
N LEU A 146 -6.45 4.59 -5.20
CA LEU A 146 -7.72 5.13 -5.72
C LEU A 146 -8.01 6.52 -5.15
N VAL A 147 -7.70 6.75 -3.87
CA VAL A 147 -7.85 8.07 -3.23
C VAL A 147 -6.84 9.05 -3.83
N LEU A 148 -5.60 8.61 -4.08
CA LEU A 148 -4.61 9.45 -4.77
C LEU A 148 -5.11 9.86 -6.17
N TYR A 149 -5.58 8.91 -6.97
CA TYR A 149 -6.07 9.19 -8.31
C TYR A 149 -7.32 10.06 -8.30
N ASP A 150 -8.22 9.87 -7.35
CA ASP A 150 -9.42 10.72 -7.19
C ASP A 150 -9.05 12.16 -6.85
N VAL A 151 -8.08 12.37 -5.95
CA VAL A 151 -7.55 13.70 -5.64
C VAL A 151 -6.85 14.32 -6.86
N ILE A 152 -6.02 13.55 -7.58
CA ILE A 152 -5.35 14.04 -8.81
C ILE A 152 -6.38 14.46 -9.86
N ALA A 153 -7.45 13.66 -10.05
CA ALA A 153 -8.53 13.97 -10.97
C ALA A 153 -9.29 15.22 -10.53
N SER A 154 -9.67 15.31 -9.25
CA SER A 154 -10.39 16.46 -8.68
C SER A 154 -9.63 17.79 -8.79
N LEU A 155 -8.30 17.72 -8.78
CA LEU A 155 -7.41 18.88 -8.87
C LEU A 155 -6.90 19.15 -10.29
N ASN A 156 -7.32 18.35 -11.28
CA ASN A 156 -6.85 18.41 -12.67
C ASN A 156 -5.31 18.33 -12.81
N LEU A 157 -4.67 17.45 -12.04
CA LEU A 157 -3.21 17.29 -12.01
C LEU A 157 -2.67 16.18 -12.93
N GLN A 158 -3.50 15.62 -13.80
CA GLN A 158 -3.14 14.47 -14.64
C GLN A 158 -1.98 14.79 -15.58
N SER A 159 -1.95 16.01 -16.15
CA SER A 159 -0.88 16.46 -17.04
C SER A 159 0.43 16.77 -16.29
N ALA A 160 0.37 17.01 -14.98
CA ALA A 160 1.52 17.30 -14.13
C ALA A 160 2.23 16.04 -13.62
N MET A 161 1.57 14.88 -13.66
CA MET A 161 2.17 13.59 -13.30
C MET A 161 3.40 13.29 -14.16
N ARG A 162 4.43 12.76 -13.52
CA ARG A 162 5.69 12.32 -14.13
C ARG A 162 6.05 10.92 -13.66
N HIS A 163 6.74 10.20 -14.53
CA HIS A 163 7.53 9.03 -14.19
C HIS A 163 9.00 9.41 -14.37
N PRO A 164 9.86 9.30 -13.33
CA PRO A 164 11.30 9.54 -13.49
C PRO A 164 11.87 8.73 -14.66
N SER A 165 12.63 9.38 -15.54
CA SER A 165 13.30 8.76 -16.69
C SER A 165 14.74 8.39 -16.31
N GLY A 166 15.08 7.11 -16.29
CA GLY A 166 16.44 6.65 -15.99
C GLY A 166 16.54 5.26 -15.35
N THR A 167 17.77 4.87 -15.00
CA THR A 167 18.26 3.62 -14.34
C THR A 167 17.65 3.32 -12.97
N SER A 168 16.48 3.89 -12.65
CA SER A 168 15.72 3.83 -11.40
C SER A 168 15.36 2.42 -10.89
N ASP A 169 15.73 1.37 -11.63
CA ASP A 169 15.49 -0.01 -11.30
C ASP A 169 16.55 -0.62 -10.39
N SER A 170 17.82 -0.25 -10.59
CA SER A 170 18.92 -0.75 -9.77
C SER A 170 18.76 -0.25 -8.34
N ARG A 171 18.74 -1.18 -7.39
CA ARG A 171 18.76 -0.92 -5.96
C ARG A 171 19.94 -1.64 -5.37
N TYR A 172 20.57 -1.05 -4.39
CA TYR A 172 21.76 -1.61 -3.78
C TYR A 172 21.55 -1.78 -2.27
N ILE A 173 22.33 -2.67 -1.68
CA ILE A 173 22.54 -2.76 -0.24
C ILE A 173 24.02 -2.47 0.00
N PHE A 174 24.34 -1.56 0.92
CA PHE A 174 25.71 -1.35 1.33
C PHE A 174 26.09 -2.39 2.38
N TYR A 175 26.83 -3.43 1.96
CA TYR A 175 27.22 -4.53 2.84
C TYR A 175 28.39 -5.37 2.28
N PRO A 176 29.33 -5.81 3.14
CA PRO A 176 29.61 -5.24 4.45
C PRO A 176 30.32 -3.87 4.32
N ASP A 177 31.03 -3.65 3.22
CA ASP A 177 31.93 -2.53 2.98
C ASP A 177 31.81 -1.92 1.56
N HIS A 178 30.91 -2.42 0.73
CA HIS A 178 30.69 -1.94 -0.63
C HIS A 178 29.21 -2.07 -1.05
N LEU A 179 28.86 -1.49 -2.20
CA LEU A 179 27.51 -1.56 -2.76
C LEU A 179 27.27 -2.89 -3.49
N VAL A 180 26.35 -3.70 -2.98
CA VAL A 180 25.87 -4.92 -3.61
C VAL A 180 24.57 -4.63 -4.35
N LYS A 181 24.57 -4.81 -5.67
CA LYS A 181 23.39 -4.62 -6.51
C LYS A 181 22.37 -5.73 -6.27
N LEU A 182 21.14 -5.35 -5.93
CA LEU A 182 20.04 -6.29 -5.83
C LEU A 182 19.59 -6.72 -7.24
N PRO A 183 19.31 -8.02 -7.45
CA PRO A 183 18.86 -8.52 -8.74
C PRO A 183 17.65 -7.77 -9.28
N SER A 184 17.75 -7.30 -10.52
CA SER A 184 16.64 -6.69 -11.25
C SER A 184 15.68 -7.78 -11.77
N GLY A 185 14.43 -7.40 -12.04
CA GLY A 185 13.36 -8.37 -12.36
C GLY A 185 13.34 -8.84 -13.81
N GLU A 186 14.32 -8.46 -14.61
CA GLU A 186 14.36 -8.75 -16.04
C GLU A 186 15.25 -9.97 -16.28
N PRO A 187 14.69 -11.08 -16.79
CA PRO A 187 15.43 -12.33 -16.97
C PRO A 187 16.27 -12.26 -18.25
N THR A 188 17.31 -11.41 -18.25
CA THR A 188 18.36 -11.49 -19.27
C THR A 188 19.39 -12.53 -18.85
N LEU A 189 19.96 -13.27 -19.80
CA LEU A 189 20.99 -14.28 -19.50
C LEU A 189 22.19 -13.66 -18.76
N GLY A 190 22.59 -12.45 -19.15
CA GLY A 190 23.63 -11.67 -18.46
C GLY A 190 23.23 -11.30 -17.02
N GLY A 191 22.00 -10.83 -16.80
CA GLY A 191 21.50 -10.48 -15.47
C GLY A 191 21.34 -11.69 -14.54
N ILE A 192 20.98 -12.86 -15.08
CA ILE A 192 20.93 -14.11 -14.33
C ILE A 192 22.34 -14.51 -13.90
N LEU A 193 23.34 -14.43 -14.80
CA LEU A 193 24.73 -14.75 -14.46
C LEU A 193 25.30 -13.80 -13.41
N GLU A 194 25.04 -12.50 -13.52
CA GLU A 194 25.42 -11.48 -12.53
C GLU A 194 24.79 -11.77 -11.17
N THR A 195 23.50 -12.14 -11.16
CA THR A 195 22.76 -12.53 -9.95
C THR A 195 23.37 -13.76 -9.29
N VAL A 196 23.60 -14.84 -10.04
CA VAL A 196 24.23 -16.07 -9.53
C VAL A 196 25.62 -15.77 -8.98
N ARG A 197 26.41 -14.95 -9.70
CA ARG A 197 27.74 -14.55 -9.26
C ARG A 197 27.69 -13.76 -7.95
N SER A 198 26.74 -12.85 -7.80
CA SER A 198 26.52 -12.12 -6.55
C SER A 198 26.15 -13.07 -5.41
N PHE A 199 25.22 -14.00 -5.64
CA PHE A 199 24.83 -15.01 -4.64
C PHE A 199 26.00 -15.85 -4.12
N LEU A 200 26.94 -16.21 -4.98
CA LEU A 200 28.09 -17.04 -4.61
C LEU A 200 29.23 -16.28 -3.95
N ARG A 201 29.30 -14.96 -4.13
CA ARG A 201 30.44 -14.14 -3.68
C ARG A 201 30.11 -13.22 -2.53
N GLU A 202 28.86 -12.76 -2.45
CA GLU A 202 28.49 -11.73 -1.49
C GLU A 202 27.95 -12.36 -0.19
N PRO A 203 28.55 -12.04 0.97
CA PRO A 203 28.05 -12.48 2.28
C PRO A 203 26.67 -11.90 2.61
N LEU A 204 26.21 -10.91 1.84
CA LEU A 204 24.84 -10.38 1.92
C LEU A 204 23.81 -11.51 1.89
N TRP A 205 24.06 -12.54 1.09
CA TRP A 205 23.12 -13.63 0.82
C TRP A 205 23.21 -14.81 1.79
N ASP A 206 24.09 -14.74 2.79
CA ASP A 206 24.24 -15.81 3.78
C ASP A 206 22.90 -16.15 4.43
N GLY A 207 22.58 -17.46 4.44
CA GLY A 207 21.31 -17.98 4.96
C GLY A 207 20.11 -17.85 4.01
N CYS A 208 20.21 -17.11 2.90
CA CYS A 208 19.07 -16.92 1.97
C CYS A 208 18.64 -18.22 1.27
N LEU A 209 19.58 -19.10 0.94
CA LEU A 209 19.30 -20.41 0.32
C LEU A 209 18.48 -21.31 1.26
N GLY A 210 18.93 -21.47 2.50
CA GLY A 210 18.20 -22.23 3.52
C GLY A 210 16.84 -21.61 3.83
N ALA A 211 16.80 -20.28 3.96
CA ALA A 211 15.59 -19.50 4.17
C ALA A 211 14.55 -19.71 3.05
N ALA A 212 14.99 -19.74 1.78
CA ALA A 212 14.12 -20.01 0.65
C ALA A 212 13.53 -21.41 0.66
N LEU A 213 14.33 -22.43 0.98
CA LEU A 213 13.88 -23.82 1.09
C LEU A 213 12.86 -23.96 2.24
N SER A 214 13.15 -23.36 3.40
CA SER A 214 12.26 -23.31 4.56
C SER A 214 10.94 -22.62 4.24
N PHE A 215 11.02 -21.47 3.57
CA PHE A 215 9.84 -20.72 3.13
C PHE A 215 8.97 -21.56 2.19
N ARG A 216 9.57 -22.15 1.15
CA ARG A 216 8.86 -22.96 0.16
C ARG A 216 8.19 -24.17 0.82
N ARG A 217 8.91 -24.89 1.69
CA ARG A 217 8.38 -26.03 2.45
C ARG A 217 7.14 -25.64 3.26
N LYS A 218 7.20 -24.53 4.02
CA LYS A 218 6.07 -24.08 4.86
C LYS A 218 4.91 -23.51 4.06
N ASN A 219 5.20 -22.84 2.94
CA ASN A 219 4.18 -22.26 2.07
C ASN A 219 3.46 -23.34 1.24
N ASP A 220 4.15 -24.38 0.77
CA ASP A 220 3.56 -25.50 0.01
C ASP A 220 2.76 -26.46 0.92
N VAL A 221 3.26 -26.77 2.13
CA VAL A 221 2.55 -27.62 3.11
C VAL A 221 1.22 -26.99 3.56
N SER A 222 1.13 -25.67 3.50
CA SER A 222 -0.12 -24.94 3.78
C SER A 222 -1.24 -25.21 2.78
N GLY A 223 -0.94 -25.78 1.60
CA GLY A 223 -1.89 -25.99 0.50
C GLY A 223 -2.42 -27.41 0.29
N LEU A 224 -1.80 -28.48 0.82
CA LEU A 224 -2.21 -29.87 0.53
C LEU A 224 -2.60 -30.68 1.78
N THR A 225 -1.79 -30.71 2.83
CA THR A 225 -2.05 -31.50 4.05
C THR A 225 -2.90 -30.75 5.09
N VAL A 226 -2.76 -29.43 5.15
CA VAL A 226 -3.60 -28.59 6.02
C VAL A 226 -5.07 -28.57 5.55
N ILE A 227 -5.31 -28.74 4.26
CA ILE A 227 -6.66 -28.76 3.68
C ILE A 227 -7.37 -30.06 4.07
N SER A 228 -6.78 -31.25 3.89
CA SER A 228 -7.47 -32.52 4.20
C SER A 228 -7.88 -32.65 5.68
N ASP A 229 -6.96 -32.34 6.60
CA ASP A 229 -7.20 -32.53 8.03
C ASP A 229 -8.13 -31.45 8.60
N LYS A 230 -8.05 -30.22 8.09
CA LYS A 230 -8.97 -29.16 8.48
C LYS A 230 -10.33 -29.30 7.82
N PHE A 231 -10.44 -29.81 6.59
CA PHE A 231 -11.73 -30.14 5.97
C PHE A 231 -12.46 -31.21 6.78
N ALA A 232 -11.76 -32.27 7.17
CA ALA A 232 -12.32 -33.33 8.01
C ALA A 232 -12.74 -32.81 9.39
N ALA A 233 -11.95 -31.93 10.01
CA ALA A 233 -12.31 -31.28 11.27
C ALA A 233 -13.47 -30.27 11.12
N LEU A 234 -13.55 -29.56 10.00
CA LEU A 234 -14.60 -28.58 9.67
C LEU A 234 -15.95 -29.24 9.41
N GLN A 235 -15.97 -30.32 8.63
CA GLN A 235 -17.19 -31.11 8.39
C GLN A 235 -17.71 -31.71 9.72
N ASN A 236 -16.81 -32.13 10.60
CA ASN A 236 -17.17 -32.65 11.92
C ASN A 236 -17.63 -31.56 12.91
N ALA A 237 -17.08 -30.35 12.85
CA ALA A 237 -17.50 -29.21 13.69
C ALA A 237 -18.84 -28.62 13.24
N ARG A 238 -19.07 -28.52 11.92
CA ARG A 238 -20.33 -28.09 11.31
C ARG A 238 -21.47 -29.06 11.61
N ARG A 239 -21.20 -30.38 11.59
CA ARG A 239 -22.13 -31.43 12.07
C ARG A 239 -22.54 -31.27 13.54
N LYS A 240 -21.78 -30.51 14.33
CA LYS A 240 -22.01 -30.27 15.76
C LYS A 240 -22.48 -28.84 16.08
N GLY A 241 -22.74 -27.99 15.08
CA GLY A 241 -23.26 -26.62 15.28
C GLY A 241 -22.29 -25.65 15.97
N ASN A 242 -20.97 -25.80 15.75
CA ASN A 242 -19.93 -25.18 16.58
C ASN A 242 -19.19 -24.02 15.89
N ASP A 243 -19.90 -23.15 15.17
CA ASP A 243 -19.32 -22.04 14.38
C ASP A 243 -18.56 -21.03 15.26
N ASP A 244 -19.06 -20.79 16.48
CA ASP A 244 -18.42 -19.93 17.47
C ASP A 244 -17.02 -20.42 17.87
N TYR A 245 -16.84 -21.73 18.02
CA TYR A 245 -15.53 -22.33 18.35
C TYR A 245 -14.49 -22.10 17.25
N MET A 246 -14.93 -22.11 15.98
CA MET A 246 -14.03 -21.88 14.83
C MET A 246 -13.63 -20.41 14.72
N LEU A 247 -14.57 -19.49 14.96
CA LEU A 247 -14.29 -18.06 15.03
C LEU A 247 -13.36 -17.75 16.21
N GLU A 248 -13.59 -18.32 17.39
CA GLU A 248 -12.72 -18.15 18.56
C GLU A 248 -11.30 -18.70 18.31
N ARG A 249 -11.18 -19.81 17.59
CA ARG A 249 -9.87 -20.37 17.21
C ARG A 249 -9.16 -19.52 16.17
N LEU A 250 -9.87 -19.01 15.17
CA LEU A 250 -9.32 -18.08 14.19
C LEU A 250 -8.88 -16.79 14.89
N GLU A 251 -9.72 -16.24 15.75
CA GLU A 251 -9.44 -15.03 16.52
C GLU A 251 -8.24 -15.22 17.43
N ARG A 252 -8.08 -16.33 18.14
CA ARG A 252 -6.87 -16.60 18.94
C ARG A 252 -5.59 -16.66 18.12
N ARG A 253 -5.65 -17.08 16.85
CA ARG A 253 -4.49 -17.09 15.96
C ARG A 253 -4.22 -15.70 15.41
N LEU A 254 -5.28 -15.01 14.98
CA LEU A 254 -5.18 -13.67 14.45
C LEU A 254 -4.78 -12.69 15.53
N ALA A 255 -5.29 -12.73 16.76
CA ALA A 255 -4.94 -11.82 17.86
C ALA A 255 -3.44 -11.83 18.25
N ARG A 256 -2.65 -12.83 17.83
CA ARG A 256 -1.20 -12.84 18.06
C ARG A 256 -0.55 -11.70 17.28
N ASP A 257 0.44 -11.06 17.88
CA ASP A 257 1.28 -10.07 17.22
C ASP A 257 2.74 -10.39 17.51
N GLU A 258 3.59 -10.24 16.51
CA GLU A 258 5.02 -10.54 16.61
C GLU A 258 5.79 -9.53 15.75
N SER A 259 7.05 -9.28 16.10
CA SER A 259 7.87 -8.36 15.32
C SER A 259 8.23 -8.93 13.95
N VAL A 260 8.63 -8.08 13.00
CA VAL A 260 9.08 -8.54 11.68
C VAL A 260 10.21 -9.56 11.80
N ALA A 261 11.18 -9.33 12.68
CA ALA A 261 12.29 -10.25 12.90
C ALA A 261 11.82 -11.59 13.50
N ALA A 262 10.93 -11.56 14.50
CA ALA A 262 10.39 -12.80 15.08
C ALA A 262 9.58 -13.60 14.05
N PHE A 263 8.72 -12.92 13.27
CA PHE A 263 7.94 -13.53 12.20
C PHE A 263 8.83 -14.19 11.15
N LEU A 264 9.75 -13.43 10.58
CA LEU A 264 10.58 -13.92 9.49
C LEU A 264 11.63 -14.92 9.98
N GLY A 265 12.23 -14.73 11.16
CA GLY A 265 13.12 -15.73 11.75
C GLY A 265 12.40 -17.07 11.93
N ARG A 266 11.14 -17.06 12.39
CA ARG A 266 10.31 -18.26 12.50
C ARG A 266 9.95 -18.88 11.15
N VAL A 267 9.64 -18.07 10.13
CA VAL A 267 9.26 -18.56 8.80
C VAL A 267 10.47 -19.11 8.05
N LEU A 268 11.57 -18.36 8.04
CA LEU A 268 12.80 -18.66 7.32
C LEU A 268 13.70 -19.67 8.04
N GLU A 269 13.54 -19.85 9.35
CA GLU A 269 14.44 -20.65 10.22
C GLU A 269 15.88 -20.11 10.22
N ASP A 270 16.05 -18.85 9.83
CA ASP A 270 17.32 -18.14 9.79
C ASP A 270 17.05 -16.64 9.90
N GLU A 271 17.80 -15.96 10.75
CA GLU A 271 17.67 -14.52 10.98
C GLU A 271 18.64 -13.69 10.14
N ARG A 272 19.68 -14.31 9.55
CA ARG A 272 20.67 -13.59 8.72
C ARG A 272 20.03 -12.81 7.57
N PRO A 273 19.05 -13.36 6.81
CA PRO A 273 18.38 -12.58 5.78
C PRO A 273 17.59 -11.38 6.35
N VAL A 274 17.10 -11.50 7.59
CA VAL A 274 16.44 -10.39 8.27
C VAL A 274 17.45 -9.27 8.57
N ARG A 275 18.59 -9.63 9.16
CA ARG A 275 19.64 -8.68 9.55
C ARG A 275 20.37 -8.06 8.36
N ASN A 276 20.60 -8.83 7.30
CA ASN A 276 21.40 -8.42 6.15
C ASN A 276 20.59 -7.65 5.10
N ILE A 277 19.28 -7.90 5.00
CA ILE A 277 18.46 -7.35 3.90
C ILE A 277 17.18 -6.70 4.41
N VAL A 278 16.38 -7.40 5.22
CA VAL A 278 15.06 -6.90 5.65
C VAL A 278 15.18 -5.69 6.58
N SER A 279 16.20 -5.64 7.42
CA SER A 279 16.48 -4.49 8.29
C SER A 279 16.67 -3.21 7.47
N GLY A 280 17.53 -3.26 6.44
CA GLY A 280 17.72 -2.16 5.50
C GLY A 280 16.42 -1.74 4.81
N MET A 281 15.59 -2.72 4.43
CA MET A 281 14.26 -2.46 3.89
C MET A 281 13.36 -1.69 4.87
N LEU A 282 13.34 -2.07 6.14
CA LEU A 282 12.57 -1.39 7.17
C LEU A 282 13.14 -0.01 7.50
N HIS A 283 14.46 0.18 7.42
CA HIS A 283 15.09 1.50 7.51
C HIS A 283 14.56 2.42 6.39
N GLY A 284 14.50 1.92 5.16
CA GLY A 284 14.05 2.69 4.00
C GLY A 284 12.56 3.06 3.98
N ILE A 285 11.70 2.29 4.65
CA ILE A 285 10.24 2.55 4.70
C ILE A 285 9.82 3.22 6.01
N TYR A 286 10.28 2.68 7.14
CA TYR A 286 9.81 3.02 8.48
C TYR A 286 10.87 3.77 9.31
N GLY A 287 12.13 3.77 8.90
CA GLY A 287 13.26 4.17 9.76
C GLY A 287 13.40 3.29 11.01
N GLY A 288 12.74 2.13 11.02
CA GLY A 288 12.42 1.36 12.23
C GLY A 288 13.22 0.07 12.39
N ASP A 289 13.20 -0.44 13.61
CA ASP A 289 13.87 -1.69 14.01
C ASP A 289 12.99 -2.92 13.73
N ALA A 290 13.50 -3.86 12.93
CA ALA A 290 12.87 -5.14 12.60
C ALA A 290 12.46 -5.94 13.84
N HIS A 291 13.18 -5.81 14.95
CA HIS A 291 12.91 -6.54 16.19
C HIS A 291 11.76 -5.97 17.00
N ARG A 292 11.31 -4.75 16.70
CA ARG A 292 10.28 -4.04 17.47
C ARG A 292 9.00 -3.80 16.67
N VAL A 293 9.11 -3.47 15.38
CA VAL A 293 7.94 -3.17 14.54
C VAL A 293 7.12 -4.44 14.28
N SER A 294 5.79 -4.33 14.40
CA SER A 294 4.85 -5.43 14.19
C SER A 294 4.84 -5.88 12.72
N ALA A 295 4.90 -7.19 12.49
CA ALA A 295 4.77 -7.74 11.13
C ALA A 295 3.41 -7.42 10.50
N LYS A 296 2.34 -7.31 11.30
CA LYS A 296 0.98 -6.99 10.84
C LYS A 296 0.77 -5.54 10.44
N HIS A 297 1.53 -4.64 11.04
CA HIS A 297 1.38 -3.19 10.83
C HIS A 297 2.51 -2.64 9.94
N THR A 298 3.09 -3.51 9.10
CA THR A 298 4.09 -3.17 8.11
C THR A 298 3.72 -3.77 6.74
N VAL A 299 4.58 -3.62 5.75
CA VAL A 299 4.43 -4.23 4.41
C VAL A 299 4.36 -5.77 4.43
N PHE A 300 4.60 -6.40 5.57
CA PHE A 300 4.52 -7.85 5.78
C PHE A 300 3.13 -8.35 6.17
N ASP A 301 2.15 -7.46 6.36
CA ASP A 301 0.79 -7.78 6.83
C ASP A 301 0.15 -8.98 6.11
N ARG A 302 0.07 -8.95 4.78
CA ARG A 302 -0.55 -10.02 3.98
C ARG A 302 0.20 -11.33 4.09
N LEU A 303 1.53 -11.28 4.13
CA LEU A 303 2.35 -12.46 4.31
C LEU A 303 2.14 -13.04 5.71
N TRP A 304 2.08 -12.19 6.73
CA TRP A 304 1.79 -12.58 8.10
C TRP A 304 0.43 -13.29 8.18
N TYR A 305 -0.64 -12.70 7.62
CA TYR A 305 -1.97 -13.29 7.59
C TYR A 305 -2.01 -14.62 6.82
N GLN A 306 -1.26 -14.74 5.72
CA GLN A 306 -1.17 -15.99 4.97
C GLN A 306 -0.56 -17.13 5.81
N PHE A 307 0.46 -16.85 6.64
CA PHE A 307 1.04 -17.86 7.53
C PHE A 307 0.17 -18.09 8.78
N ALA A 308 -0.43 -17.04 9.33
CA ALA A 308 -1.31 -17.11 10.50
C ALA A 308 -2.60 -17.86 10.18
N SER A 309 -3.13 -17.75 8.96
CA SER A 309 -4.29 -18.49 8.49
C SER A 309 -4.22 -18.70 6.98
N PRO A 310 -3.62 -19.81 6.51
CA PRO A 310 -3.46 -20.08 5.09
C PRO A 310 -4.75 -20.09 4.30
N ARG A 311 -4.65 -19.64 3.05
CA ARG A 311 -5.73 -19.61 2.07
C ARG A 311 -5.43 -20.50 0.86
N PRO A 312 -6.47 -21.04 0.19
CA PRO A 312 -6.31 -21.81 -1.04
C PRO A 312 -5.50 -21.05 -2.08
N ARG A 313 -4.84 -21.80 -2.97
CA ARG A 313 -4.05 -21.20 -4.06
C ARG A 313 -4.95 -20.30 -4.90
N GLY A 314 -4.57 -19.03 -5.01
CA GLY A 314 -5.34 -18.03 -5.76
C GLY A 314 -6.24 -17.15 -4.90
N GLN A 315 -6.41 -17.44 -3.61
CA GLN A 315 -7.01 -16.52 -2.65
C GLN A 315 -5.94 -15.76 -1.85
N VAL A 316 -6.29 -14.56 -1.37
CA VAL A 316 -5.50 -13.77 -0.43
C VAL A 316 -6.41 -13.13 0.61
N TRP A 317 -5.80 -12.70 1.71
CA TRP A 317 -6.47 -11.87 2.71
C TRP A 317 -6.56 -10.41 2.26
N MET A 318 -7.70 -9.79 2.54
CA MET A 318 -7.94 -8.38 2.29
C MET A 318 -8.70 -7.75 3.46
N PRO A 319 -8.31 -6.55 3.91
CA PRO A 319 -9.11 -5.77 4.85
C PRO A 319 -10.49 -5.45 4.25
N ARG A 320 -11.56 -5.61 5.02
CA ARG A 320 -12.92 -5.30 4.53
C ARG A 320 -13.06 -3.85 4.07
N LYS A 321 -12.41 -2.92 4.77
CA LYS A 321 -12.40 -1.50 4.39
C LYS A 321 -11.84 -1.25 2.99
N ASP A 322 -10.94 -2.09 2.50
CA ASP A 322 -10.40 -2.00 1.13
C ASP A 322 -11.48 -2.35 0.11
N TRP A 323 -12.33 -3.34 0.41
CA TRP A 323 -13.48 -3.71 -0.42
C TRP A 323 -14.46 -2.55 -0.55
N PHE A 324 -14.79 -1.94 0.58
CA PHE A 324 -15.73 -0.82 0.63
C PHE A 324 -15.17 0.40 -0.10
N LEU A 325 -13.88 0.72 0.08
CA LEU A 325 -13.21 1.79 -0.67
C LEU A 325 -13.34 1.58 -2.19
N LEU A 326 -13.09 0.36 -2.64
CA LEU A 326 -13.23 0.00 -4.04
C LEU A 326 -14.68 0.21 -4.53
N TYR A 327 -15.67 -0.28 -3.78
CA TYR A 327 -17.08 -0.12 -4.13
C TYR A 327 -17.48 1.37 -4.21
N GLU A 328 -17.07 2.16 -3.23
CA GLU A 328 -17.41 3.59 -3.11
C GLU A 328 -16.85 4.44 -4.25
N LEU A 329 -15.57 4.23 -4.61
CA LEU A 329 -14.94 5.00 -5.68
C LEU A 329 -15.27 4.47 -7.08
N MET A 330 -15.68 3.21 -7.22
CA MET A 330 -15.82 2.56 -8.54
C MET A 330 -17.27 2.25 -8.98
N ASP A 331 -18.22 1.96 -8.08
CA ASP A 331 -19.56 1.47 -8.50
C ASP A 331 -20.53 2.57 -8.96
N GLY A 332 -20.13 3.85 -8.99
CA GLY A 332 -20.90 4.89 -9.67
C GLY A 332 -22.23 5.28 -9.00
N ARG A 333 -22.50 4.84 -7.77
CA ARG A 333 -23.75 5.10 -7.02
C ARG A 333 -23.58 5.98 -5.79
N GLY A 334 -22.35 6.31 -5.39
CA GLY A 334 -22.05 7.19 -4.25
C GLY A 334 -21.65 8.61 -4.68
N ALA A 335 -21.74 9.59 -3.77
CA ALA A 335 -21.31 10.97 -4.00
C ALA A 335 -19.80 11.10 -4.36
N ALA A 336 -19.01 10.07 -4.06
CA ALA A 336 -17.58 9.97 -4.37
C ALA A 336 -17.26 9.55 -5.82
N SER A 337 -18.26 9.13 -6.61
CA SER A 337 -18.02 8.46 -7.89
C SER A 337 -17.89 9.39 -9.09
N ALA A 338 -17.77 10.71 -8.89
CA ALA A 338 -17.74 11.69 -9.98
C ALA A 338 -16.52 11.50 -10.90
N ASN A 339 -15.39 11.08 -10.35
CA ASN A 339 -14.14 10.91 -11.10
C ASN A 339 -13.84 9.46 -11.48
N ALA A 340 -14.79 8.52 -11.33
CA ALA A 340 -14.52 7.09 -11.52
C ALA A 340 -13.83 6.80 -12.87
N ASP A 341 -14.28 7.40 -13.97
CA ASP A 341 -13.68 7.18 -15.29
C ASP A 341 -12.25 7.74 -15.39
N GLU A 342 -11.98 8.87 -14.73
CA GLU A 342 -10.66 9.50 -14.73
C GLU A 342 -9.68 8.77 -13.80
N ILE A 343 -10.15 8.27 -12.65
CA ILE A 343 -9.39 7.36 -11.78
C ILE A 343 -8.92 6.15 -12.59
N VAL A 344 -9.81 5.61 -13.42
CA VAL A 344 -9.47 4.47 -14.29
C VAL A 344 -8.42 4.87 -15.32
N ARG A 345 -8.59 5.99 -16.02
CA ARG A 345 -7.59 6.49 -16.99
C ARG A 345 -6.22 6.70 -16.34
N LEU A 346 -6.19 7.28 -15.15
CA LEU A 346 -4.96 7.52 -14.40
C LEU A 346 -4.28 6.23 -13.98
N ALA A 347 -5.04 5.29 -13.42
CA ALA A 347 -4.54 3.97 -13.05
C ALA A 347 -3.99 3.23 -14.27
N GLU A 348 -4.66 3.32 -15.42
CA GLU A 348 -4.21 2.72 -16.67
C GLU A 348 -2.97 3.38 -17.25
N ARG A 349 -2.92 4.72 -17.28
CA ARG A 349 -1.74 5.47 -17.73
C ARG A 349 -0.52 5.17 -16.87
N ALA A 350 -0.73 4.93 -15.59
CA ALA A 350 0.31 4.55 -14.64
C ALA A 350 0.62 3.03 -14.65
N LEU A 351 -0.02 2.22 -15.51
CA LEU A 351 0.37 0.83 -15.74
C LEU A 351 1.80 0.78 -16.28
N GLY A 352 2.67 0.03 -15.61
CA GLY A 352 4.10 -0.04 -15.91
C GLY A 352 4.96 1.01 -15.19
N TRP A 353 4.35 2.07 -14.65
CA TRP A 353 5.08 3.02 -13.82
C TRP A 353 5.48 2.35 -12.50
N LYS A 354 6.73 2.52 -12.10
CA LYS A 354 7.22 2.05 -10.78
C LYS A 354 7.15 3.17 -9.76
N LEU A 355 7.38 4.41 -10.21
CA LEU A 355 7.35 5.62 -9.42
C LEU A 355 6.43 6.66 -10.07
N LEU A 356 5.76 7.46 -9.25
CA LEU A 356 4.98 8.62 -9.63
C LEU A 356 5.57 9.83 -8.94
N ALA A 357 5.80 10.89 -9.69
CA ALA A 357 6.41 12.13 -9.23
C ALA A 357 5.73 13.34 -9.87
N PHE A 358 6.14 14.54 -9.44
CA PHE A 358 5.93 15.80 -10.18
C PHE A 358 7.27 16.52 -10.29
N ASP A 359 7.36 17.53 -11.15
CA ASP A 359 8.62 18.24 -11.44
C ASP A 359 9.22 18.95 -10.21
N ASP A 360 8.38 19.39 -9.27
CA ASP A 360 8.79 19.95 -7.97
C ASP A 360 8.61 18.96 -6.80
N GLY A 361 8.52 17.66 -7.11
CA GLY A 361 8.16 16.56 -6.22
C GLY A 361 6.73 16.68 -5.71
N LEU A 362 6.45 16.29 -4.46
CA LEU A 362 5.07 16.28 -3.96
C LEU A 362 4.54 17.65 -3.56
N VAL A 363 5.33 18.72 -3.73
CA VAL A 363 4.92 20.09 -3.43
C VAL A 363 3.80 20.56 -4.36
N THR A 364 3.80 20.19 -5.65
CA THR A 364 2.68 20.45 -6.56
C THR A 364 1.36 19.93 -6.02
N LEU A 365 1.33 18.71 -5.46
CA LEU A 365 0.11 18.13 -4.89
C LEU A 365 -0.38 18.92 -3.68
N VAL A 366 0.52 19.32 -2.78
CA VAL A 366 0.19 20.16 -1.61
C VAL A 366 -0.35 21.51 -2.05
N ARG A 367 0.35 22.20 -2.96
CA ARG A 367 -0.05 23.52 -3.47
C ARG A 367 -1.44 23.48 -4.09
N ALA A 368 -1.72 22.49 -4.94
CA ALA A 368 -3.02 22.33 -5.57
C ALA A 368 -4.15 22.06 -4.57
N LEU A 369 -3.90 21.25 -3.53
CA LEU A 369 -4.88 21.03 -2.45
C LEU A 369 -5.18 22.32 -1.68
N VAL A 370 -4.15 23.11 -1.35
CA VAL A 370 -4.33 24.38 -0.65
C VAL A 370 -5.13 25.36 -1.50
N GLU A 371 -4.74 25.55 -2.76
CA GLU A 371 -5.45 26.42 -3.70
C GLU A 371 -6.89 25.98 -3.93
N ASP A 372 -7.16 24.68 -3.98
CA ASP A 372 -8.52 24.15 -4.05
C ASP A 372 -9.35 24.51 -2.82
N LEU A 373 -8.79 24.33 -1.62
CA LEU A 373 -9.45 24.64 -0.35
C LEU A 373 -9.71 26.14 -0.18
N GLU A 374 -8.78 27.01 -0.58
CA GLU A 374 -8.97 28.47 -0.54
C GLU A 374 -10.09 28.96 -1.45
N ARG A 375 -10.43 28.20 -2.50
CA ARG A 375 -11.56 28.50 -3.39
C ARG A 375 -12.91 28.02 -2.85
N GLN A 376 -12.93 27.14 -1.84
CA GLN A 376 -14.19 26.62 -1.29
C GLN A 376 -14.83 27.63 -0.34
N GLY A 377 -16.08 28.00 -0.60
CA GLY A 377 -16.82 28.98 0.22
C GLY A 377 -17.16 28.51 1.64
N ASN A 378 -17.00 27.22 1.94
CA ASN A 378 -17.26 26.61 3.23
C ASN A 378 -15.98 26.19 3.98
N VAL A 379 -14.79 26.65 3.56
CA VAL A 379 -13.52 26.31 4.21
C VAL A 379 -12.80 27.57 4.70
N THR A 380 -12.31 27.53 5.94
CA THR A 380 -11.40 28.53 6.51
C THR A 380 -10.08 27.86 6.90
N ILE A 381 -8.95 28.44 6.49
CA ILE A 381 -7.61 27.97 6.87
C ILE A 381 -7.01 28.93 7.89
N LYS A 382 -6.51 28.39 9.02
CA LYS A 382 -5.90 29.14 10.12
C LYS A 382 -4.46 28.68 10.37
N THR A 383 -3.56 29.64 10.49
CA THR A 383 -2.13 29.44 10.78
C THR A 383 -1.72 30.37 11.92
N PRO A 384 -0.53 30.28 12.55
CA PRO A 384 -0.18 31.14 13.68
C PRO A 384 -0.22 32.64 13.37
N LYS A 385 -0.13 33.01 12.08
CA LYS A 385 -0.28 34.39 11.62
C LYS A 385 -1.69 34.96 11.85
N THR A 386 -2.70 34.13 12.07
CA THR A 386 -4.12 34.55 12.13
C THR A 386 -4.62 34.93 13.53
N GLY A 387 -3.81 34.80 14.60
CA GLY A 387 -4.12 35.36 15.92
C GLY A 387 -5.53 35.03 16.43
N ASP A 388 -5.79 33.76 16.75
CA ASP A 388 -7.15 33.27 16.95
C ASP A 388 -7.56 33.05 18.42
N GLN A 389 -8.83 33.36 18.71
CA GLN A 389 -9.49 33.04 19.98
C GLN A 389 -10.02 31.60 19.99
N PRO A 390 -10.22 30.98 21.16
CA PRO A 390 -10.85 29.68 21.27
C PRO A 390 -12.22 29.63 20.57
N ALA A 391 -12.44 28.60 19.75
CA ALA A 391 -13.68 28.38 19.01
C ALA A 391 -14.32 27.03 19.36
N LYS A 392 -15.65 26.94 19.22
CA LYS A 392 -16.43 25.72 19.44
C LYS A 392 -16.77 25.08 18.11
N TYR A 393 -16.74 23.76 18.09
CA TYR A 393 -17.03 22.94 16.91
C TYR A 393 -17.96 21.79 17.30
N ASP A 394 -18.82 21.38 16.37
CA ASP A 394 -19.68 20.19 16.53
C ASP A 394 -18.86 18.89 16.46
N HIS A 395 -17.78 18.91 15.67
CA HIS A 395 -16.86 17.78 15.54
C HIS A 395 -15.42 18.26 15.29
N VAL A 396 -14.45 17.57 15.86
CA VAL A 396 -13.02 17.80 15.64
C VAL A 396 -12.39 16.55 15.05
N ILE A 397 -11.61 16.69 13.97
CA ILE A 397 -10.81 15.63 13.39
C ILE A 397 -9.34 15.98 13.62
N SER A 398 -8.64 15.20 14.44
CA SER A 398 -7.21 15.36 14.66
C SER A 398 -6.40 14.54 13.67
N THR A 399 -5.56 15.22 12.90
CA THR A 399 -4.57 14.61 12.01
C THR A 399 -3.14 14.82 12.51
N LEU A 400 -3.01 15.23 13.77
CA LEU A 400 -1.75 15.45 14.46
C LEU A 400 -1.04 14.12 14.75
N PHE A 401 0.24 14.22 15.07
CA PHE A 401 0.93 13.15 15.78
C PHE A 401 0.18 12.85 17.10
N SER A 402 -0.12 11.58 17.36
CA SER A 402 -1.00 11.15 18.45
C SER A 402 -0.53 11.65 19.83
N LYS A 403 0.79 11.69 20.06
CA LYS A 403 1.38 12.22 21.29
C LYS A 403 1.07 13.70 21.49
N HIS A 404 1.10 14.49 20.42
CA HIS A 404 0.73 15.91 20.48
C HIS A 404 -0.77 16.07 20.77
N LEU A 405 -1.63 15.23 20.16
CA LEU A 405 -3.05 15.22 20.50
C LEU A 405 -3.28 14.91 21.98
N ALA A 406 -2.62 13.88 22.51
CA ALA A 406 -2.73 13.51 23.93
C ALA A 406 -2.26 14.63 24.87
N GLN A 407 -1.23 15.39 24.48
CA GLN A 407 -0.71 16.52 25.25
C GLN A 407 -1.68 17.71 25.31
N ILE A 408 -2.40 18.00 24.23
CA ILE A 408 -3.33 19.15 24.17
C ILE A 408 -4.75 18.79 24.60
N ALA A 409 -5.09 17.50 24.64
CA ALA A 409 -6.41 17.01 25.01
C ALA A 409 -6.80 17.41 26.44
N GLN A 410 -8.07 17.78 26.61
CA GLN A 410 -8.69 18.05 27.91
C GLN A 410 -9.93 17.16 28.09
N PRO A 411 -10.16 16.55 29.27
CA PRO A 411 -9.32 16.62 30.47
C PRO A 411 -7.91 16.06 30.27
N ALA A 412 -6.92 16.63 30.96
CA ALA A 412 -5.53 16.18 30.86
C ALA A 412 -5.40 14.68 31.17
N ASN A 413 -4.49 13.98 30.48
CA ASN A 413 -4.26 12.54 30.59
C ASN A 413 -5.47 11.65 30.22
N SER A 414 -6.43 12.17 29.46
CA SER A 414 -7.59 11.39 28.98
C SER A 414 -7.26 10.39 27.86
N LEU A 415 -6.08 10.51 27.24
CA LEU A 415 -5.65 9.69 26.09
C LEU A 415 -4.28 9.01 26.34
N PRO A 416 -4.12 8.19 27.42
CA PRO A 416 -2.83 7.60 27.77
C PRO A 416 -2.28 6.66 26.67
N SER A 417 -3.13 5.90 25.97
CA SER A 417 -2.69 5.02 24.88
C SER A 417 -2.06 5.79 23.71
N LEU A 418 -2.47 7.06 23.51
CA LEU A 418 -1.90 7.93 22.49
C LEU A 418 -0.61 8.62 22.97
N ALA A 419 -0.53 8.94 24.27
CA ALA A 419 0.65 9.58 24.87
C ALA A 419 1.92 8.70 24.80
N GLU A 420 1.76 7.39 24.81
CA GLU A 420 2.85 6.39 24.72
C GLU A 420 3.34 6.12 23.30
N THR A 421 2.83 6.85 22.29
CA THR A 421 3.22 6.60 20.90
C THR A 421 4.68 7.00 20.65
N HIS A 422 5.44 6.05 20.11
CA HIS A 422 6.81 6.28 19.65
C HIS A 422 6.84 6.68 18.18
N ALA A 423 7.70 7.63 17.84
CA ALA A 423 8.05 7.96 16.47
C ALA A 423 9.57 8.15 16.40
N VAL A 424 10.20 7.68 15.32
CA VAL A 424 11.64 7.90 15.15
C VAL A 424 11.91 9.29 14.58
N THR A 425 13.09 9.80 14.91
CA THR A 425 13.61 11.05 14.36
C THR A 425 14.60 10.75 13.24
N ILE A 426 14.47 11.44 12.11
CA ILE A 426 15.37 11.30 10.96
C ILE A 426 15.94 12.66 10.60
N MET A 427 17.21 12.71 10.23
CA MET A 427 17.76 13.85 9.51
C MET A 427 17.87 13.54 8.02
N VAL A 428 17.26 14.39 7.21
CA VAL A 428 17.38 14.36 5.75
C VAL A 428 18.50 15.33 5.37
N VAL A 429 19.57 14.81 4.80
CA VAL A 429 20.71 15.62 4.34
C VAL A 429 20.80 15.52 2.84
N ASN A 430 20.57 16.63 2.15
CA ASN A 430 20.77 16.74 0.72
C ASN A 430 22.19 17.22 0.46
N LEU A 431 22.90 16.54 -0.45
CA LEU A 431 24.24 16.89 -0.92
C LEU A 431 24.19 17.06 -2.44
N TRP A 432 24.74 18.16 -2.94
CA TRP A 432 24.90 18.39 -4.37
C TRP A 432 26.36 18.70 -4.70
N TYR A 433 26.92 17.91 -5.61
CA TYR A 433 28.30 17.97 -6.09
C TYR A 433 28.29 18.47 -7.54
N PRO A 434 28.54 19.77 -7.78
CA PRO A 434 28.47 20.38 -9.11
C PRO A 434 29.50 19.77 -10.07
N GLY A 435 29.09 19.52 -11.32
CA GLY A 435 29.98 19.08 -12.40
C GLY A 435 30.64 17.70 -12.21
N GLN A 436 30.25 16.95 -11.18
CA GLN A 436 30.83 15.66 -10.84
C GLN A 436 29.81 14.54 -10.99
N ASP A 437 30.24 13.40 -11.53
CA ASP A 437 29.48 12.16 -11.53
C ASP A 437 30.09 11.16 -10.53
N LEU A 438 29.56 11.17 -9.30
CA LEU A 438 29.95 10.23 -8.26
C LEU A 438 29.26 8.86 -8.41
N LEU A 439 28.36 8.72 -9.38
CA LEU A 439 27.53 7.54 -9.59
C LEU A 439 27.94 6.73 -10.82
N ALA A 440 29.02 7.10 -11.50
CA ALA A 440 29.51 6.47 -12.73
C ALA A 440 29.56 4.92 -12.68
N ASN A 441 29.80 4.34 -11.49
CA ASN A 441 29.85 2.89 -11.29
C ASN A 441 28.55 2.29 -10.69
N ASN A 442 27.62 3.12 -10.23
CA ASN A 442 26.50 2.71 -9.37
C ASN A 442 25.18 3.40 -9.71
N HIS A 443 24.89 3.69 -10.98
CA HIS A 443 23.63 4.33 -11.34
C HIS A 443 22.39 3.54 -10.88
N GLY A 444 21.39 4.22 -10.31
CA GLY A 444 20.24 3.54 -9.73
C GLY A 444 19.32 4.41 -8.88
N PHE A 445 18.46 3.75 -8.12
CA PHE A 445 17.59 4.39 -7.14
C PHE A 445 18.35 4.85 -5.89
N GLY A 446 19.43 4.16 -5.54
CA GLY A 446 20.14 4.35 -4.30
C GLY A 446 20.35 3.04 -3.54
N TYR A 447 20.75 3.16 -2.28
CA TYR A 447 21.08 2.03 -1.43
C TYR A 447 20.55 2.15 0.00
N LEU A 448 20.41 1.00 0.66
CA LEU A 448 20.02 0.90 2.06
C LEU A 448 21.19 0.33 2.87
N VAL A 449 21.25 0.73 4.14
CA VAL A 449 22.28 0.28 5.09
C VAL A 449 21.61 -0.62 6.13
N PRO A 450 21.77 -1.94 6.05
CA PRO A 450 21.17 -2.90 6.99
C PRO A 450 21.86 -2.87 8.36
N THR A 451 21.19 -3.40 9.38
CA THR A 451 21.76 -3.50 10.75
C THR A 451 23.00 -4.38 10.85
N ALA A 452 23.20 -5.30 9.90
CA ALA A 452 24.40 -6.13 9.83
C ALA A 452 25.64 -5.38 9.33
N THR A 453 25.50 -4.19 8.72
CA THR A 453 26.63 -3.42 8.21
C THR A 453 27.51 -2.92 9.35
N PRO A 454 28.83 -3.25 9.36
CA PRO A 454 29.75 -2.76 10.37
C PRO A 454 29.98 -1.24 10.24
N ASN A 455 30.42 -0.60 11.33
CA ASN A 455 30.91 0.79 11.34
C ASN A 455 29.89 1.84 10.83
N ASN A 456 28.60 1.65 11.14
CA ASN A 456 27.53 2.62 10.85
C ASN A 456 27.30 3.60 12.02
N ASP A 457 28.37 4.20 12.53
CA ASP A 457 28.33 5.06 13.73
C ASP A 457 27.47 6.31 13.53
N GLU A 458 27.33 6.78 12.28
CA GLU A 458 26.47 7.90 11.94
C GLU A 458 24.97 7.56 11.98
N GLY A 459 24.62 6.27 12.03
CA GLY A 459 23.24 5.80 11.97
C GLY A 459 22.60 6.04 10.60
N ALA A 460 23.34 5.78 9.52
CA ALA A 460 22.78 5.89 8.17
C ALA A 460 21.72 4.81 7.93
N LEU A 461 20.57 5.22 7.38
CA LEU A 461 19.47 4.35 6.98
C LEU A 461 19.61 3.96 5.49
N GLY A 462 20.07 4.90 4.67
CA GLY A 462 20.24 4.74 3.24
C GLY A 462 20.54 6.06 2.53
N VAL A 463 20.85 5.97 1.25
CA VAL A 463 21.14 7.11 0.38
C VAL A 463 20.38 6.97 -0.92
N LEU A 464 19.69 8.05 -1.32
CA LEU A 464 19.03 8.17 -2.61
C LEU A 464 19.95 8.86 -3.62
N PHE A 465 19.92 8.36 -4.85
CA PHE A 465 20.64 8.93 -6.00
C PHE A 465 19.70 9.88 -6.75
N ASP A 466 19.46 11.07 -6.19
CA ASP A 466 18.44 11.99 -6.69
C ASP A 466 18.70 12.47 -8.13
N SER A 467 19.95 12.54 -8.57
CA SER A 467 20.29 12.87 -9.97
C SER A 467 19.80 11.81 -10.96
N ASP A 468 19.82 10.53 -10.58
CA ASP A 468 19.30 9.41 -11.39
C ASP A 468 17.76 9.27 -11.31
N LEU A 469 17.13 10.05 -10.42
CA LEU A 469 15.69 10.05 -10.15
C LEU A 469 15.01 11.33 -10.64
N ALA A 470 15.70 12.15 -11.42
CA ALA A 470 15.15 13.37 -11.99
C ALA A 470 13.99 13.06 -12.96
N THR A 471 12.92 13.85 -12.90
CA THR A 471 11.81 13.78 -13.87
C THR A 471 12.12 14.53 -15.16
N ASP A 472 13.03 15.49 -15.09
CA ASP A 472 13.51 16.28 -16.21
C ASP A 472 15.00 16.64 -15.94
N PRO A 473 15.95 15.84 -16.46
CA PRO A 473 17.38 16.09 -16.26
C PRO A 473 17.84 17.45 -16.81
N ALA A 474 17.16 17.99 -17.82
CA ALA A 474 17.54 19.27 -18.44
C ALA A 474 17.27 20.48 -17.54
N ARG A 475 16.43 20.33 -16.50
CA ARG A 475 16.11 21.40 -15.54
C ARG A 475 17.12 21.54 -14.39
N SER A 476 18.03 20.58 -14.23
CA SER A 476 19.03 20.63 -13.16
C SER A 476 20.42 20.88 -13.76
N PRO A 477 21.23 21.75 -13.14
CA PRO A 477 22.62 21.92 -13.56
C PRO A 477 23.40 20.59 -13.43
N PRO A 478 24.41 20.35 -14.27
CA PRO A 478 25.20 19.12 -14.22
C PRO A 478 25.82 18.88 -12.84
N GLY A 479 25.75 17.65 -12.37
CA GLY A 479 26.35 17.24 -11.10
C GLY A 479 25.59 16.10 -10.43
N THR A 480 26.17 15.57 -9.35
CA THR A 480 25.57 14.48 -8.59
C THR A 480 24.77 15.04 -7.43
N LYS A 481 23.51 14.61 -7.30
CA LYS A 481 22.66 14.96 -6.17
C LYS A 481 22.32 13.71 -5.37
N LEU A 482 22.57 13.76 -4.07
CA LEU A 482 22.32 12.68 -3.12
C LEU A 482 21.41 13.16 -2.00
N THR A 483 20.58 12.25 -1.48
CA THR A 483 19.91 12.45 -0.19
C THR A 483 20.32 11.34 0.76
N VAL A 484 21.03 11.69 1.82
CA VAL A 484 21.39 10.79 2.92
C VAL A 484 20.34 10.88 4.01
N MET A 485 19.83 9.73 4.45
CA MET A 485 18.93 9.64 5.60
C MET A 485 19.69 9.10 6.79
N LEU A 486 19.79 9.90 7.86
CA LEU A 486 20.45 9.56 9.11
C LEU A 486 19.43 9.43 10.24
N GLY A 487 19.72 8.58 11.22
CA GLY A 487 18.95 8.41 12.44
C GLY A 487 18.00 7.23 12.38
N GLY A 488 16.69 7.50 12.45
CA GLY A 488 15.71 6.45 12.69
C GLY A 488 15.91 5.83 14.08
N HIS A 489 15.64 4.54 14.19
CA HIS A 489 15.82 3.78 15.43
C HIS A 489 17.29 3.76 15.93
N HIS A 490 18.29 4.05 15.08
CA HIS A 490 19.69 4.13 15.52
C HIS A 490 19.94 5.29 16.50
N TRP A 491 19.11 6.33 16.46
CA TRP A 491 19.19 7.46 17.40
C TRP A 491 18.21 7.31 18.57
N ASP A 492 17.49 6.20 18.68
CA ASP A 492 16.68 5.92 19.88
C ASP A 492 17.61 5.91 21.11
N GLY A 493 17.27 6.70 22.13
CA GLY A 493 18.07 6.82 23.35
C GLY A 493 19.20 7.85 23.29
N TYR A 494 19.42 8.53 22.15
CA TYR A 494 20.37 9.64 22.09
C TYR A 494 19.90 10.77 23.01
N ARG A 495 20.81 11.25 23.88
CA ARG A 495 20.53 12.39 24.77
C ARG A 495 20.47 13.71 24.00
N TYR A 496 21.32 13.85 22.98
CA TYR A 496 21.40 15.04 22.12
C TYR A 496 21.43 14.59 20.67
N LEU A 497 20.50 15.09 19.87
CA LEU A 497 20.46 14.86 18.43
C LEU A 497 21.46 15.78 17.72
N PRO A 498 22.11 15.34 16.64
CA PRO A 498 23.02 16.19 15.87
C PRO A 498 22.29 17.42 15.31
N ASN A 499 22.99 18.55 15.29
CA ASN A 499 22.51 19.74 14.59
C ASN A 499 22.76 19.64 13.07
N GLY A 500 22.31 20.63 12.30
CA GLY A 500 22.42 20.61 10.84
C GLY A 500 23.85 20.45 10.34
N ASP A 501 24.80 21.21 10.87
CA ASP A 501 26.21 21.17 10.42
C ASP A 501 26.88 19.84 10.76
N THR A 502 26.62 19.32 11.97
CA THR A 502 27.11 18.00 12.39
C THR A 502 26.54 16.91 11.50
N GLY A 503 25.24 16.97 11.21
CA GLY A 503 24.58 16.01 10.33
C GLY A 503 25.07 16.08 8.89
N ILE A 504 25.42 17.26 8.38
CA ILE A 504 26.08 17.42 7.08
C ILE A 504 27.45 16.72 7.08
N ALA A 505 28.26 16.94 8.11
CA ALA A 505 29.56 16.28 8.24
C ALA A 505 29.42 14.75 8.33
N MET A 506 28.44 14.25 9.09
CA MET A 506 28.10 12.82 9.17
C MET A 506 27.68 12.25 7.81
N ALA A 507 26.80 12.93 7.09
CA ALA A 507 26.34 12.49 5.77
C ALA A 507 27.48 12.46 4.74
N MET A 508 28.36 13.46 4.76
CA MET A 508 29.56 13.47 3.91
C MET A 508 30.53 12.36 4.27
N SER A 509 30.70 12.04 5.57
CA SER A 509 31.48 10.89 6.03
C SER A 509 30.92 9.58 5.46
N VAL A 510 29.60 9.37 5.59
CA VAL A 510 28.90 8.19 5.05
C VAL A 510 29.12 8.05 3.54
N VAL A 511 28.86 9.11 2.77
CA VAL A 511 28.98 9.06 1.30
C VAL A 511 30.42 8.82 0.86
N ARG A 512 31.41 9.46 1.51
CA ARG A 512 32.82 9.25 1.20
C ARG A 512 33.24 7.80 1.42
N LYS A 513 32.89 7.24 2.58
CA LYS A 513 33.17 5.84 2.93
C LYS A 513 32.51 4.88 1.94
N HIS A 514 31.22 5.09 1.65
CA HIS A 514 30.42 4.09 0.92
C HIS A 514 30.61 4.15 -0.59
N LEU A 515 30.93 5.32 -1.16
CA LEU A 515 31.16 5.50 -2.60
C LEU A 515 32.65 5.52 -2.97
N GLY A 516 33.56 5.35 -2.00
CA GLY A 516 35.01 5.32 -2.25
C GLY A 516 35.56 6.67 -2.72
N ILE A 517 35.10 7.79 -2.15
CA ILE A 517 35.57 9.14 -2.53
C ILE A 517 36.84 9.47 -1.74
N GLU A 518 37.97 9.53 -2.44
CA GLU A 518 39.30 9.82 -1.87
C GLU A 518 39.36 11.21 -1.20
N PRO A 519 39.90 11.33 0.03
CA PRO A 519 40.12 12.61 0.68
C PRO A 519 41.01 13.55 -0.17
N GLY A 520 40.54 14.76 -0.45
CA GLY A 520 41.32 15.80 -1.16
C GLY A 520 41.09 15.91 -2.67
N THR A 521 40.22 15.09 -3.27
CA THR A 521 39.73 15.29 -4.64
C THR A 521 38.86 16.56 -4.77
N THR A 522 38.61 17.05 -6.00
CA THR A 522 37.76 18.21 -6.35
C THR A 522 36.30 18.13 -5.87
N ALA A 523 35.91 17.07 -5.16
CA ALA A 523 34.67 16.93 -4.38
C ALA A 523 34.55 17.89 -3.18
N ASN A 524 35.34 18.97 -3.13
CA ASN A 524 35.34 19.96 -2.04
C ASN A 524 34.21 20.98 -2.16
N GLU A 525 33.75 21.30 -3.38
CA GLU A 525 32.57 22.14 -3.55
C GLU A 525 31.31 21.27 -3.46
N VAL A 526 30.72 21.26 -2.27
CA VAL A 526 29.45 20.58 -2.00
C VAL A 526 28.47 21.58 -1.44
N HIS A 527 27.28 21.64 -2.03
CA HIS A 527 26.17 22.37 -1.47
C HIS A 527 25.33 21.41 -0.65
N ALA A 528 25.24 21.67 0.65
CA ALA A 528 24.55 20.81 1.58
C ALA A 528 23.39 21.53 2.29
N ARG A 529 22.30 20.80 2.54
CA ARG A 529 21.22 21.24 3.41
C ARG A 529 20.78 20.06 4.27
N ALA A 530 20.63 20.30 5.56
CA ALA A 530 20.10 19.33 6.50
C ALA A 530 18.75 19.80 7.05
N LYS A 531 17.81 18.87 7.19
CA LYS A 531 16.55 19.07 7.91
C LYS A 531 16.38 17.95 8.93
N LEU A 532 16.33 18.33 10.21
CA LEU A 532 15.98 17.41 11.28
C LEU A 532 14.46 17.28 11.38
N CYS A 533 13.94 16.10 11.08
CA CYS A 533 12.53 15.75 11.17
C CYS A 533 12.33 14.98 12.48
N ARG A 534 12.04 15.71 13.57
CA ARG A 534 11.77 15.12 14.90
C ARG A 534 10.44 14.38 14.91
N ASP A 535 10.43 13.22 15.55
CA ASP A 535 9.24 12.38 15.77
C ASP A 535 8.39 12.23 14.49
N CYS A 536 9.04 11.99 13.35
CA CYS A 536 8.44 12.16 12.03
C CYS A 536 7.83 10.87 11.47
N LEU A 537 8.31 9.71 11.90
CA LEU A 537 7.80 8.40 11.48
C LEU A 537 7.30 7.61 12.69
N PRO A 538 5.98 7.62 12.94
CA PRO A 538 5.35 6.78 13.97
C PRO A 538 5.72 5.30 13.80
N GLN A 539 6.05 4.65 14.91
CA GLN A 539 6.43 3.24 14.93
C GLN A 539 5.30 2.37 15.45
N HIS A 540 4.78 1.49 14.59
CA HIS A 540 3.77 0.51 14.97
C HIS A 540 4.46 -0.73 15.53
N PHE A 541 4.84 -0.67 16.80
CA PHE A 541 5.43 -1.79 17.52
C PHE A 541 4.43 -2.92 17.77
N VAL A 542 4.93 -4.09 18.15
CA VAL A 542 4.12 -5.20 18.66
C VAL A 542 3.16 -4.69 19.74
N GLY A 543 1.87 -5.02 19.61
CA GLY A 543 0.80 -4.52 20.47
C GLY A 543 0.09 -3.26 19.94
N HIS A 544 0.44 -2.76 18.76
CA HIS A 544 -0.18 -1.56 18.17
C HIS A 544 -1.70 -1.67 18.06
N ARG A 545 -2.24 -2.80 17.58
CA ARG A 545 -3.70 -3.03 17.50
C ARG A 545 -4.38 -2.88 18.85
N ALA A 546 -3.85 -3.53 19.89
CA ALA A 546 -4.41 -3.46 21.25
C ALA A 546 -4.39 -2.02 21.79
N ARG A 547 -3.30 -1.29 21.55
CA ARG A 547 -3.18 0.13 21.92
C ARG A 547 -4.20 1.01 21.18
N MET A 548 -4.46 0.75 19.90
CA MET A 548 -5.49 1.48 19.14
C MET A 548 -6.91 1.15 19.59
N ALA A 549 -7.16 -0.09 20.02
CA ALA A 549 -8.43 -0.48 20.65
C ALA A 549 -8.65 0.25 21.98
N ALA A 550 -7.62 0.33 22.85
CA ALA A 550 -7.71 1.11 24.08
C ALA A 550 -7.91 2.61 23.80
N ALA A 551 -7.17 3.17 22.83
CA ALA A 551 -7.34 4.56 22.41
C ALA A 551 -8.74 4.85 21.85
N HIS A 552 -9.39 3.89 21.20
CA HIS A 552 -10.78 3.99 20.76
C HIS A 552 -11.72 4.24 21.96
N ASP A 553 -11.59 3.43 23.00
CA ASP A 553 -12.42 3.55 24.21
C ASP A 553 -12.15 4.85 24.97
N GLU A 554 -10.87 5.25 25.07
CA GLU A 554 -10.45 6.53 25.66
C GLU A 554 -11.07 7.74 24.93
N LEU A 555 -11.02 7.75 23.60
CA LEU A 555 -11.63 8.80 22.77
C LEU A 555 -13.16 8.86 22.97
N ARG A 556 -13.83 7.71 23.03
CA ARG A 556 -15.28 7.65 23.29
C ARG A 556 -15.61 8.20 24.67
N ALA A 557 -14.89 7.75 25.69
CA ALA A 557 -15.10 8.14 27.08
C ALA A 557 -14.88 9.65 27.29
N ALA A 558 -13.80 10.20 26.74
CA ALA A 558 -13.43 11.59 26.95
C ALA A 558 -14.23 12.58 26.09
N PHE A 559 -14.56 12.22 24.85
CA PHE A 559 -15.12 13.17 23.87
C PHE A 559 -16.52 12.82 23.37
N GLY A 560 -17.11 11.70 23.79
CA GLY A 560 -18.46 11.31 23.39
C GLY A 560 -18.64 11.22 21.87
N GLY A 561 -17.59 10.82 21.15
CA GLY A 561 -17.59 10.71 19.69
C GLY A 561 -17.56 12.03 18.91
N ARG A 562 -17.24 13.15 19.57
CA ARG A 562 -17.03 14.48 18.93
C ARG A 562 -15.58 14.74 18.51
N LEU A 563 -14.67 13.84 18.87
CA LEU A 563 -13.27 13.86 18.43
C LEU A 563 -12.99 12.56 17.67
N SER A 564 -12.52 12.69 16.43
CA SER A 564 -11.96 11.59 15.66
C SER A 564 -10.50 11.82 15.33
N VAL A 565 -9.81 10.75 14.99
CA VAL A 565 -8.39 10.78 14.64
C VAL A 565 -8.13 10.13 13.28
N ALA A 566 -7.11 10.62 12.58
CA ALA A 566 -6.69 10.08 11.29
C ALA A 566 -5.20 10.31 11.05
N GLY A 567 -4.58 9.39 10.29
CA GLY A 567 -3.21 9.55 9.80
C GLY A 567 -2.20 8.53 10.37
N PRO A 568 -0.91 8.73 10.07
CA PRO A 568 0.14 7.71 10.25
C PRO A 568 0.39 7.26 11.70
N SER A 569 -0.07 8.02 12.70
CA SER A 569 0.01 7.62 14.10
C SER A 569 -0.83 6.38 14.42
N TYR A 570 -1.89 6.15 13.63
CA TYR A 570 -2.93 5.17 13.90
C TYR A 570 -3.02 4.08 12.83
N THR A 571 -2.83 4.47 11.57
CA THR A 571 -2.93 3.58 10.40
C THR A 571 -1.66 3.66 9.58
N THR A 572 -1.52 2.79 8.57
CA THR A 572 -0.33 2.61 7.74
C THR A 572 0.38 3.91 7.39
N ILE A 573 1.71 3.92 7.53
CA ILE A 573 2.53 5.09 7.21
C ILE A 573 2.72 5.28 5.69
N GLY A 574 3.02 6.51 5.28
CA GLY A 574 3.29 6.89 3.89
C GLY A 574 2.25 7.87 3.36
N VAL A 575 2.58 8.59 2.29
CA VAL A 575 1.73 9.68 1.76
C VAL A 575 0.37 9.16 1.29
N VAL A 576 0.34 8.08 0.50
CA VAL A 576 -0.93 7.55 -0.05
C VAL A 576 -1.83 6.97 1.05
N PRO A 577 -1.34 6.11 1.97
CA PRO A 577 -2.14 5.70 3.12
C PRO A 577 -2.61 6.86 4.01
N ALA A 578 -1.80 7.91 4.16
CA ALA A 578 -2.14 9.12 4.91
C ALA A 578 -3.29 9.91 4.24
N MET A 579 -3.32 9.97 2.90
CA MET A 579 -4.45 10.52 2.15
C MET A 579 -5.70 9.67 2.32
N ARG A 580 -5.59 8.34 2.22
CA ARG A 580 -6.70 7.42 2.48
C ARG A 580 -7.28 7.60 3.87
N ALA A 581 -6.44 7.71 4.90
CA ALA A 581 -6.90 7.95 6.27
C ALA A 581 -7.72 9.25 6.38
N GLY A 582 -7.32 10.29 5.64
CA GLY A 582 -8.08 11.55 5.57
C GLY A 582 -9.43 11.41 4.86
N TRP A 583 -9.47 10.67 3.75
CA TRP A 583 -10.71 10.32 3.06
C TRP A 583 -11.68 9.52 3.97
N GLU A 584 -11.18 8.52 4.68
CA GLU A 584 -11.99 7.71 5.61
C GLU A 584 -12.54 8.57 6.76
N ALA A 585 -11.76 9.53 7.27
CA ALA A 585 -12.21 10.45 8.31
C ALA A 585 -13.30 11.40 7.80
N ALA A 586 -13.11 12.02 6.63
CA ALA A 586 -14.09 12.92 6.03
C ALA A 586 -15.41 12.18 5.72
N THR A 587 -15.32 11.02 5.07
CA THR A 587 -16.49 10.20 4.71
C THR A 587 -17.32 9.79 5.93
N ARG A 588 -16.66 9.45 7.05
CA ARG A 588 -17.35 9.13 8.32
C ARG A 588 -18.11 10.31 8.91
N VAL A 589 -17.52 11.50 8.88
CA VAL A 589 -18.09 12.70 9.53
C VAL A 589 -19.15 13.38 8.67
N ALA A 590 -19.02 13.28 7.34
CA ALA A 590 -19.96 13.86 6.38
C ALA A 590 -21.25 13.04 6.21
N ARG A 591 -21.21 11.72 6.42
CA ARG A 591 -22.39 10.85 6.23
C ARG A 591 -23.41 10.94 7.38
N PRO A 592 -24.70 10.73 7.11
CA PRO A 592 -25.73 10.65 8.16
C PRO A 592 -25.41 9.55 9.18
N ARG A 593 -25.56 9.87 10.47
CA ARG A 593 -25.26 9.01 11.64
C ARG A 593 -25.94 7.63 11.65
N SER A 594 -26.93 7.40 10.79
CA SER A 594 -27.67 6.13 10.64
C SER A 594 -26.96 5.08 9.79
N ALA A 595 -25.89 5.45 9.08
CA ALA A 595 -24.94 4.48 8.57
C ALA A 595 -24.10 4.02 9.77
N ALA A 596 -24.54 2.97 10.50
CA ALA A 596 -23.62 2.30 11.43
C ALA A 596 -22.32 2.00 10.70
N LEU A 597 -21.21 1.86 11.45
CA LEU A 597 -19.84 1.65 10.97
C LEU A 597 -19.87 1.28 9.49
N TRP A 598 -19.46 2.19 8.60
CA TRP A 598 -19.63 2.00 7.14
C TRP A 598 -19.06 0.65 6.64
N PHE A 599 -18.26 -0.04 7.45
CA PHE A 599 -17.81 -1.43 7.29
C PHE A 599 -18.49 -2.50 8.19
N ALA A 600 -19.18 -2.15 9.28
CA ALA A 600 -19.84 -3.10 10.19
C ALA A 600 -21.38 -3.15 10.08
N ASN A 601 -22.03 -2.25 9.35
CA ASN A 601 -23.49 -2.27 9.17
C ASN A 601 -23.96 -3.29 8.12
N ALA A 602 -23.50 -4.52 8.22
CA ALA A 602 -24.06 -5.66 7.51
C ALA A 602 -25.39 -6.14 8.14
N HIS A 603 -25.90 -5.48 9.19
CA HIS A 603 -27.14 -5.85 9.88
C HIS A 603 -28.41 -5.26 9.26
N LYS A 604 -28.31 -4.33 8.31
CA LYS A 604 -29.45 -3.90 7.47
C LYS A 604 -29.26 -4.47 6.07
N ASP A 605 -30.06 -5.49 5.82
CA ASP A 605 -29.95 -6.61 4.89
C ASP A 605 -30.47 -6.27 3.47
N PRO A 606 -29.63 -6.43 2.43
CA PRO A 606 -30.03 -7.04 1.15
C PRO A 606 -29.35 -8.40 0.89
N ASP A 607 -28.82 -9.01 1.94
CA ASP A 607 -27.68 -9.89 1.93
C ASP A 607 -27.69 -10.87 3.14
N ALA A 608 -28.86 -11.31 3.59
CA ALA A 608 -29.02 -12.59 4.31
C ALA A 608 -28.37 -13.72 3.51
N GLU A 609 -28.46 -13.66 2.17
CA GLU A 609 -27.73 -14.51 1.24
C GLU A 609 -26.20 -14.28 1.28
N TRP A 610 -25.71 -13.07 1.59
CA TRP A 610 -24.28 -12.77 1.68
C TRP A 610 -23.66 -13.11 3.04
N ARG A 611 -24.41 -13.07 4.15
CA ARG A 611 -23.96 -13.72 5.39
C ARG A 611 -23.90 -15.23 5.18
N ALA A 612 -24.91 -15.81 4.55
CA ALA A 612 -24.89 -17.20 4.14
C ALA A 612 -23.74 -17.48 3.14
N TRP A 613 -23.41 -16.55 2.25
CA TRP A 613 -22.30 -16.62 1.29
C TRP A 613 -20.94 -16.46 1.96
N CYS A 614 -20.77 -15.52 2.90
CA CYS A 614 -19.52 -15.35 3.64
C CYS A 614 -19.24 -16.56 4.53
N ILE A 615 -20.28 -17.11 5.17
CA ILE A 615 -20.18 -18.33 5.98
C ILE A 615 -19.96 -19.55 5.06
N SER A 616 -20.61 -19.62 3.90
CA SER A 616 -20.40 -20.69 2.90
C SER A 616 -19.12 -20.57 2.09
N THR A 617 -18.51 -19.39 2.00
CA THR A 617 -17.27 -19.12 1.23
C THR A 617 -16.03 -19.09 2.14
N LEU A 618 -16.18 -18.76 3.43
CA LEU A 618 -15.13 -19.01 4.43
C LEU A 618 -14.97 -20.51 4.74
N LEU A 619 -16.04 -21.29 4.55
CA LEU A 619 -16.15 -22.72 4.81
C LEU A 619 -16.88 -23.41 3.64
N GLU A 620 -16.20 -23.67 2.52
CA GLU A 620 -16.85 -24.28 1.35
C GLU A 620 -17.57 -25.60 1.68
N GLY A 621 -18.89 -25.58 1.46
CA GLY A 621 -19.83 -26.69 1.53
C GLY A 621 -21.25 -26.14 1.54
N GLU A 622 -21.99 -26.34 0.45
CA GLU A 622 -23.40 -25.95 0.30
C GLU A 622 -24.23 -26.56 1.44
N GLY A 623 -25.09 -25.74 2.05
CA GLY A 623 -26.05 -26.19 3.06
C GLY A 623 -26.84 -25.00 3.58
N GLU A 624 -28.13 -24.97 3.20
CA GLU A 624 -29.16 -24.08 3.71
C GLU A 624 -29.30 -24.23 5.24
N THR A 625 -29.48 -23.12 5.95
CA THR A 625 -29.87 -23.13 7.37
C THR A 625 -31.14 -22.32 7.56
N GLU A 626 -32.19 -23.00 8.03
CA GLU A 626 -33.46 -22.42 8.47
C GLU A 626 -33.33 -21.67 9.81
N GLY A 627 -34.00 -20.52 9.90
CA GLY A 627 -34.74 -20.05 11.07
C GLY A 627 -33.99 -19.83 12.39
N GLY A 628 -33.39 -18.66 12.59
CA GLY A 628 -32.89 -18.17 13.88
C GLY A 628 -33.63 -16.91 14.36
N LYS A 629 -34.25 -16.98 15.54
CA LYS A 629 -35.06 -15.92 16.19
C LYS A 629 -34.28 -14.61 16.39
N GLN A 630 -34.88 -13.49 15.99
CA GLN A 630 -34.38 -12.13 16.28
C GLN A 630 -34.40 -11.85 17.79
N GLN A 631 -33.22 -11.70 18.38
CA GLN A 631 -33.07 -11.11 19.71
C GLN A 631 -32.88 -9.60 19.51
N GLN A 632 -33.90 -8.81 19.87
CA GLN A 632 -33.83 -7.35 19.89
C GLN A 632 -32.79 -6.89 20.93
N GLN A 633 -31.55 -6.67 20.49
CA GLN A 633 -30.63 -5.78 21.19
C GLN A 633 -31.12 -4.34 20.94
N ARG A 634 -31.28 -3.58 22.03
CA ARG A 634 -31.57 -2.14 21.96
C ARG A 634 -30.56 -1.47 21.03
N GLU A 635 -31.04 -0.83 19.96
CA GLU A 635 -30.23 0.09 19.15
C GLU A 635 -29.85 1.28 20.03
N GLU A 636 -28.70 1.20 20.71
CA GLU A 636 -28.05 2.38 21.28
C GLU A 636 -27.64 3.29 20.12
N GLU A 637 -28.08 4.55 20.13
CA GLU A 637 -27.62 5.55 19.17
C GLU A 637 -26.08 5.53 19.12
N PRO A 638 -25.45 5.31 17.95
CA PRO A 638 -24.00 5.27 17.89
C PRO A 638 -23.43 6.64 18.26
N VAL A 639 -22.95 6.75 19.50
CA VAL A 639 -22.03 7.79 19.97
C VAL A 639 -20.93 7.91 18.91
N GLY A 640 -20.70 9.13 18.41
CA GLY A 640 -19.98 9.41 17.15
C GLY A 640 -18.63 8.69 16.93
N HIS A 641 -18.16 8.73 15.69
CA HIS A 641 -16.96 8.03 15.25
C HIS A 641 -15.67 8.63 15.83
N THR A 642 -14.79 7.75 16.31
CA THR A 642 -13.42 8.06 16.78
C THR A 642 -12.36 7.91 15.70
N GLY A 643 -12.64 7.13 14.65
CA GLY A 643 -11.64 6.79 13.63
C GLY A 643 -10.88 5.48 13.87
N LEU A 644 -10.97 4.89 15.08
CA LEU A 644 -10.22 3.70 15.50
C LEU A 644 -11.08 2.45 15.71
N GLU A 645 -12.32 2.47 15.23
CA GLU A 645 -13.30 1.41 15.51
C GLU A 645 -12.88 0.05 14.96
N GLU A 646 -12.11 0.03 13.85
CA GLU A 646 -11.60 -1.20 13.24
C GLU A 646 -10.62 -1.97 14.15
N PHE A 647 -10.02 -1.30 15.13
CA PHE A 647 -9.12 -1.91 16.08
C PHE A 647 -9.86 -2.50 17.28
N ALA A 648 -11.04 -1.98 17.60
CA ALA A 648 -11.88 -2.42 18.71
C ALA A 648 -12.79 -3.63 18.36
N VAL A 649 -12.97 -3.93 17.07
CA VAL A 649 -13.68 -5.15 16.63
C VAL A 649 -12.74 -6.35 16.55
N HIS A 650 -13.31 -7.56 16.54
CA HIS A 650 -12.55 -8.79 16.28
C HIS A 650 -11.76 -8.70 14.97
N GLU A 651 -10.50 -9.11 15.01
CA GLU A 651 -9.60 -8.99 13.86
C GLU A 651 -10.07 -9.88 12.69
N ALA A 652 -10.61 -11.06 13.01
CA ALA A 652 -11.25 -11.93 12.03
C ALA A 652 -12.44 -11.26 11.32
N ALA A 653 -13.16 -10.37 11.99
CA ALA A 653 -14.29 -9.65 11.42
C ALA A 653 -13.85 -8.50 10.50
N ALA A 654 -12.63 -7.97 10.68
CA ALA A 654 -12.08 -6.88 9.85
C ALA A 654 -11.43 -7.38 8.54
N MET A 655 -11.22 -8.70 8.40
CA MET A 655 -10.56 -9.31 7.24
C MET A 655 -11.53 -10.19 6.44
N MET A 656 -11.27 -10.34 5.14
CA MET A 656 -12.02 -11.26 4.27
C MET A 656 -11.10 -11.96 3.25
N PRO A 657 -11.38 -13.22 2.90
CA PRO A 657 -10.72 -13.88 1.79
C PRO A 657 -11.28 -13.37 0.46
N VAL A 658 -10.41 -13.17 -0.52
CA VAL A 658 -10.78 -12.75 -1.88
C VAL A 658 -9.92 -13.48 -2.91
N TRP A 659 -10.49 -13.76 -4.08
CA TRP A 659 -9.69 -14.33 -5.17
C TRP A 659 -8.81 -13.25 -5.78
N LYS A 660 -7.54 -13.59 -6.06
CA LYS A 660 -6.57 -12.68 -6.71
C LYS A 660 -7.09 -12.13 -8.03
N LYS A 661 -7.86 -12.92 -8.78
CA LYS A 661 -8.50 -12.49 -10.03
C LYS A 661 -9.50 -11.35 -9.82
N ASP A 662 -10.12 -11.30 -8.66
CA ASP A 662 -11.07 -10.26 -8.27
C ASP A 662 -10.31 -9.06 -7.66
N LEU A 663 -8.98 -8.99 -7.72
CA LEU A 663 -8.23 -7.81 -7.26
C LEU A 663 -7.70 -6.97 -8.43
N TYR A 664 -7.87 -7.45 -9.67
CA TYR A 664 -7.43 -6.71 -10.83
C TYR A 664 -8.32 -5.51 -11.06
N PHE A 665 -7.73 -4.33 -11.14
CA PHE A 665 -8.47 -3.09 -11.36
C PHE A 665 -9.46 -3.18 -12.54
N ARG A 666 -9.08 -3.85 -13.62
CA ARG A 666 -9.90 -4.09 -14.82
C ARG A 666 -11.10 -5.02 -14.62
N THR A 667 -11.15 -5.85 -13.57
CA THR A 667 -12.33 -6.67 -13.28
C THR A 667 -13.48 -5.86 -12.68
N TRP A 668 -13.19 -4.69 -12.10
CA TRP A 668 -14.15 -3.83 -11.39
C TRP A 668 -14.72 -2.70 -12.22
N THR A 669 -14.07 -2.37 -13.34
CA THR A 669 -14.64 -1.46 -14.33
C THR A 669 -15.77 -2.16 -15.07
N ARG A 670 -16.97 -1.56 -15.01
CA ARG A 670 -18.14 -2.00 -15.78
C ARG A 670 -17.74 -2.21 -17.26
N PRO A 671 -18.19 -3.26 -17.95
CA PRO A 671 -17.83 -3.52 -19.35
C PRO A 671 -18.09 -2.35 -20.31
N GLU A 672 -19.02 -1.46 -19.97
CA GLU A 672 -19.38 -0.25 -20.71
C GLU A 672 -18.38 0.90 -20.47
N ARG A 673 -17.56 0.80 -19.41
CA ARG A 673 -16.49 1.76 -19.04
C ARG A 673 -15.09 1.24 -19.37
N ARG A 674 -14.98 0.06 -20.02
CA ARG A 674 -13.71 -0.50 -20.49
C ARG A 674 -13.30 0.22 -21.78
N PHE A 675 -12.02 0.60 -21.83
CA PHE A 675 -11.49 1.59 -22.77
C PHE A 675 -11.68 1.30 -24.24
N THR A 676 -11.61 2.40 -24.98
CA THR A 676 -11.28 2.45 -26.38
C THR A 676 -9.78 2.76 -26.58
N ASP A 677 -9.16 2.29 -27.66
CA ASP A 677 -7.79 2.66 -28.04
C ASP A 677 -7.65 4.17 -28.36
N SER A 678 -6.44 4.59 -28.74
CA SER A 678 -6.14 5.98 -29.13
C SER A 678 -6.95 6.48 -30.34
N GLU A 679 -7.64 5.59 -31.04
CA GLU A 679 -8.49 5.87 -32.20
C GLU A 679 -9.99 5.77 -31.87
N GLY A 680 -10.35 5.58 -30.59
CA GLY A 680 -11.75 5.51 -30.17
C GLY A 680 -12.43 4.16 -30.42
N ARG A 681 -11.68 3.09 -30.75
CA ARG A 681 -12.23 1.73 -30.93
C ARG A 681 -12.24 0.97 -29.63
N ARG A 682 -13.37 0.35 -29.29
CA ARG A 682 -13.56 -0.42 -28.06
C ARG A 682 -12.55 -1.58 -28.00
N ILE A 683 -11.75 -1.64 -26.94
CA ILE A 683 -10.88 -2.78 -26.67
C ILE A 683 -11.78 -3.86 -26.06
N GLU A 684 -12.51 -4.57 -26.91
CA GLU A 684 -13.16 -5.81 -26.49
C GLU A 684 -12.07 -6.84 -26.20
N ARG A 685 -12.35 -7.78 -25.29
CA ARG A 685 -11.52 -8.99 -25.20
C ARG A 685 -11.49 -9.56 -26.61
N GLU A 686 -10.35 -9.51 -27.28
CA GLU A 686 -10.02 -10.62 -28.17
C GLU A 686 -10.14 -11.86 -27.27
N GLN A 687 -11.20 -12.62 -27.51
CA GLN A 687 -11.08 -14.06 -27.36
C GLN A 687 -9.79 -14.36 -28.13
N GLU A 688 -8.74 -14.78 -27.42
CA GLU A 688 -7.63 -15.50 -28.03
C GLU A 688 -8.30 -16.66 -28.79
N GLN A 689 -8.62 -16.43 -30.06
CA GLN A 689 -8.86 -17.49 -31.02
C GLN A 689 -7.48 -18.13 -31.16
N ASP A 690 -7.44 -19.39 -30.74
CA ASP A 690 -6.35 -20.31 -31.02
C ASP A 690 -6.12 -20.32 -32.54
N ASP A 691 -5.20 -19.49 -33.02
CA ASP A 691 -4.44 -19.79 -34.22
C ASP A 691 -3.35 -20.78 -33.78
N GLU A 692 -3.75 -22.05 -33.66
CA GLU A 692 -2.86 -23.14 -34.03
C GLU A 692 -2.67 -23.05 -35.55
N GLU A 693 -1.88 -22.07 -36.00
CA GLU A 693 -1.13 -22.24 -37.23
C GLU A 693 0.04 -23.16 -36.87
N GLU A 694 -0.11 -24.41 -37.30
CA GLU A 694 0.98 -25.35 -37.48
C GLU A 694 2.17 -24.61 -38.12
N GLU A 695 3.31 -24.61 -37.43
CA GLU A 695 4.60 -24.34 -38.07
C GLU A 695 4.82 -25.44 -39.13
N GLU A 696 4.29 -25.24 -40.34
CA GLU A 696 4.88 -25.82 -41.53
C GLU A 696 6.13 -25.00 -41.88
N GLU A 697 7.29 -25.59 -41.60
CA GLU A 697 8.57 -25.20 -42.17
C GLU A 697 8.43 -25.03 -43.70
N GLN A 698 8.46 -23.78 -44.16
CA GLN A 698 8.80 -23.52 -45.56
C GLN A 698 10.31 -23.67 -45.74
N GLU A 699 10.75 -24.88 -46.06
CA GLU A 699 11.92 -25.06 -46.91
C GLU A 699 11.60 -24.54 -48.34
N PRO A 700 12.59 -23.97 -49.05
CA PRO A 700 12.35 -23.23 -50.28
C PRO A 700 11.95 -24.15 -51.45
N GLU A 701 11.11 -23.62 -52.35
CA GLU A 701 10.71 -24.24 -53.61
C GLU A 701 11.91 -24.79 -54.41
N THR A 702 11.89 -26.11 -54.66
CA THR A 702 12.32 -26.65 -55.96
C THR A 702 11.35 -27.74 -56.41
N ASP A 703 10.64 -27.41 -57.50
CA ASP A 703 10.01 -28.26 -58.51
C ASP A 703 9.57 -29.70 -58.18
N GLY A 704 8.25 -29.92 -58.37
CA GLY A 704 7.80 -31.09 -59.15
C GLY A 704 6.86 -32.08 -58.45
N VAL A 705 5.64 -32.14 -59.01
CA VAL A 705 4.81 -33.36 -59.17
C VAL A 705 3.76 -33.71 -58.10
N GLN A 706 2.51 -33.47 -58.51
CA GLN A 706 1.21 -34.13 -58.26
C GLN A 706 0.95 -35.01 -57.01
N LYS A 707 -0.10 -34.57 -56.29
CA LYS A 707 -0.98 -35.25 -55.30
C LYS A 707 -1.27 -36.74 -55.52
N VAL A 708 -1.30 -37.51 -54.41
CA VAL A 708 -2.29 -38.59 -54.18
C VAL A 708 -2.68 -38.63 -52.69
N ARG A 709 -3.99 -38.78 -52.44
CA ARG A 709 -4.68 -38.77 -51.13
C ARG A 709 -5.07 -40.20 -50.74
N VAL A 710 -4.78 -40.69 -49.54
CA VAL A 710 -5.42 -41.89 -48.95
C VAL A 710 -5.62 -41.75 -47.44
N ASP A 711 -6.76 -42.26 -46.98
CA ASP A 711 -7.48 -42.01 -45.74
C ASP A 711 -7.03 -42.88 -44.54
N ARG A 712 -7.27 -42.38 -43.32
CA ARG A 712 -6.94 -43.02 -42.03
C ARG A 712 -7.90 -44.14 -41.68
N LYS A 713 -7.39 -45.26 -41.14
CA LYS A 713 -8.09 -46.00 -40.07
C LYS A 713 -7.13 -46.87 -39.24
N SER A 714 -7.18 -46.61 -37.91
CA SER A 714 -7.01 -47.58 -36.81
C SER A 714 -5.61 -48.13 -36.53
N PHE A 715 -5.05 -47.97 -35.31
CA PHE A 715 -5.23 -48.89 -34.17
C PHE A 715 -4.41 -48.49 -32.92
N ARG A 716 -4.86 -49.09 -31.81
CA ARG A 716 -4.46 -49.06 -30.39
C ARG A 716 -2.99 -49.37 -30.05
N VAL A 717 -2.63 -48.86 -28.87
CA VAL A 717 -1.48 -49.07 -27.99
C VAL A 717 -1.24 -50.52 -27.56
N GLN A 718 0.03 -50.95 -27.42
CA GLN A 718 0.53 -51.83 -26.34
C GLN A 718 2.06 -51.63 -26.07
N PRO A 719 2.55 -51.95 -24.85
CA PRO A 719 3.80 -51.44 -24.24
C PRO A 719 5.05 -52.34 -24.45
N PRO A 720 6.27 -51.91 -24.05
CA PRO A 720 7.51 -52.48 -24.57
C PRO A 720 8.00 -53.69 -23.75
N GLY A 721 8.36 -54.75 -24.46
CA GLY A 721 9.14 -55.87 -23.95
C GLY A 721 10.53 -55.86 -24.56
N SER A 722 11.53 -55.84 -23.68
CA SER A 722 12.84 -56.50 -23.72
C SER A 722 13.44 -56.93 -25.07
N GLY A 723 14.72 -56.61 -25.25
CA GLY A 723 15.65 -57.50 -25.93
C GLY A 723 16.62 -56.82 -26.87
N ASP A 724 17.77 -56.48 -26.31
CA ASP A 724 19.07 -56.97 -26.78
C ASP A 724 19.57 -56.69 -28.21
N VAL A 725 20.85 -56.25 -28.22
CA VAL A 725 21.97 -56.85 -28.97
C VAL A 725 22.45 -56.13 -30.25
N LEU A 726 23.76 -55.79 -30.17
CA LEU A 726 24.77 -55.61 -31.23
C LEU A 726 24.75 -54.31 -32.05
N HIS A 727 25.86 -53.67 -32.43
CA HIS A 727 27.30 -53.72 -32.10
C HIS A 727 27.92 -52.60 -32.98
N LYS A 728 28.97 -51.91 -32.50
CA LYS A 728 30.14 -51.38 -33.26
C LYS A 728 29.87 -50.40 -34.43
N ASP A 729 30.73 -49.46 -34.79
CA ASP A 729 32.05 -49.03 -34.39
C ASP A 729 32.24 -47.61 -34.99
N SER A 730 33.10 -46.82 -34.37
CA SER A 730 33.93 -45.72 -34.91
C SER A 730 33.59 -45.11 -36.28
N THR A 731 33.38 -43.79 -36.33
CA THR A 731 34.45 -42.80 -36.65
C THR A 731 34.00 -41.38 -36.32
#